data_AF-A0A3P9NHR1-F1
#
_entry.id   AF-A0A3P9NHR1-F1
#
_cell.length_a   1.000
_cell.length_b   1.000
_cell.length_c   1.000
_cell.angle_alpha   90.00
_cell.angle_beta   90.00
_cell.angle_gamma   90.00
#
_symmetry.space_group_name_H-M   'P 1'
#
loop_
_entity.id
_entity.type
_entity.pdbx_description
1 polymer ?
#
loop_
_entity_poly.entity_id
_entity_poly.type
_entity_poly.pdbx_seq_one_letter_code
_entity_poly.pdbx_strand_id
1 'polypeptide(L)'
;MDRTAPSRSGCPAIYQKKTTKTNFGTVTRVTVGRKQLNKPNKTILLVGEKGAGKSALINTLFNYVMGVRWKDEVWYRIIEDGGQSSTSDVIMYQIFDSETKTLPYSLTVIDTPGYRDTDGLRHDVIINQRLFDLFRLEDGTHEVHAVGVVMKATETKMSDQLSYVSDSVMSLFGKSLEKNTVALITHSGRATPSISVNGLQDGGSQCPYFIFNNRQHEARTQKTRTDLEEAWSLTERGMSEFTDFLQTVSAQQLQVTVSFNSFIRLTASIQNQQEKIKLTELKQKEIRQIQEAMKKHKEEMRFKKLIVEVDEAYKDKELIEGETSFLKAAVRCTVCEENCHFPGCTTALRPEECEVMKLASCTVCTGRCPASKHVKDNWRYVTKTRKVERTKEELKQRYCKSNSDTKETNLTEALVKEMKNLNRKKGTWIEKSYQCAIKLDPALLKVNSVSTYINLDFLIKKMKDGGDTEKVHKLEMIDSQMDGGAKSVIGCSVDNTSIQHIISNSDVISPGPPVVYQLRTRKETVETLTRVTFGKKNQSKPNKTILLVGETGAGKSTLINALVNYAMGVTLEDKAWFQIVEDENRSQTESQTSDVIVYQIFGFEGKTLPFSLTVIDTPGYGDTRGIEYDVIISERLFQLFQSKSGIHELHAVGLVVKSGVNRLSDRLKYIFDSVMSQFGKDIEEKIVALVTHSNGRKPKDLLGALKAAKIKCAKDEKDQPVYFLFNNCRHEERTEGTEFLESADKIAMRGLSGFTAFLEETAPRKLDMTLDVLNERIRLSACIQNLQERIRLSELKEAEITQIKEALENHEEKKEKNKKFAVEVHEAYKEKEAIEGEMWLMTLIKGAVCCTVCEENCHYSGCTKLPKDCEVMKDGRCTVCSSKCPVATHVKGKWRYVTRTRKVQRNMEDIGKRSKVQRRLSFLESFKGEIRDLKAEKSNLLEECFQHVVNLEQIALKVNSVSTFVHLDFLIDKMKENGETRKAQRLEEIKRKGDEGIMSILKYMWGKMKIK
;
A
#
# COMPACT_ATOMS: atom_id res chain seq x y z
N MET A 1 -11.44 9.60 38.44
CA MET A 1 -10.13 9.22 38.98
C MET A 1 -10.00 7.74 38.68
N ASP A 2 -9.21 7.36 37.69
CA ASP A 2 -8.93 5.94 37.42
C ASP A 2 -7.64 5.55 38.13
N ARG A 3 -7.72 4.53 38.99
CA ARG A 3 -6.61 3.96 39.75
C ARG A 3 -6.02 2.80 38.95
N THR A 4 -4.99 3.05 38.15
CA THR A 4 -4.15 1.99 37.59
C THR A 4 -2.68 2.43 37.53
N ALA A 5 -1.98 2.31 38.65
CA ALA A 5 -0.52 2.14 38.66
C ALA A 5 -0.11 1.39 39.95
N PRO A 6 0.73 0.34 39.87
CA PRO A 6 1.18 -0.38 41.05
C PRO A 6 2.14 0.49 41.86
N SER A 7 1.84 0.66 43.15
CA SER A 7 2.73 1.35 44.09
C SER A 7 4.01 0.55 44.27
N ARG A 8 5.11 0.97 43.61
CA ARG A 8 6.45 0.58 44.04
C ARG A 8 6.77 1.34 45.32
N SER A 9 7.11 0.62 46.40
CA SER A 9 7.48 1.24 47.67
C SER A 9 8.67 2.18 47.50
N GLY A 10 8.50 3.45 47.90
CA GLY A 10 9.55 4.48 47.85
C GLY A 10 9.52 5.44 46.65
N CYS A 11 8.53 5.38 45.75
CA CYS A 11 8.34 6.37 44.69
C CYS A 11 7.17 7.32 45.00
N PRO A 12 7.22 8.61 44.60
CA PRO A 12 6.00 9.42 44.51
C PRO A 12 5.06 8.75 43.51
N ALA A 13 3.78 8.64 43.85
CA ALA A 13 2.76 8.19 42.92
C ALA A 13 2.58 9.26 41.84
N ILE A 14 2.96 8.94 40.60
CA ILE A 14 2.80 9.83 39.44
C ILE A 14 1.42 9.59 38.84
N TYR A 15 0.56 10.61 38.91
CA TYR A 15 -0.78 10.56 38.34
C TYR A 15 -0.85 11.34 37.02
N GLN A 16 -1.43 10.70 36.00
CA GLN A 16 -1.79 11.40 34.77
C GLN A 16 -3.02 12.26 35.02
N LYS A 17 -2.89 13.59 34.84
CA LYS A 17 -4.04 14.50 35.04
C LYS A 17 -4.99 14.40 33.85
N LYS A 18 -6.30 14.37 34.11
CA LYS A 18 -7.31 14.43 33.04
C LYS A 18 -7.22 15.79 32.33
N THR A 19 -6.96 15.78 31.03
CA THR A 19 -6.87 16.98 30.19
C THR A 19 -7.99 17.00 29.16
N THR A 20 -8.38 18.19 28.71
CA THR A 20 -9.27 18.36 27.56
C THR A 20 -8.43 18.70 26.34
N LYS A 21 -8.44 17.83 25.34
CA LYS A 21 -7.75 18.05 24.06
C LYS A 21 -8.75 18.52 23.02
N THR A 22 -8.46 19.65 22.39
CA THR A 22 -9.28 20.22 21.30
C THR A 22 -8.37 20.67 20.17
N ASN A 23 -8.81 20.49 18.93
CA ASN A 23 -8.09 21.04 17.78
C ASN A 23 -8.40 22.53 17.65
N PHE A 24 -7.36 23.36 17.58
CA PHE A 24 -7.47 24.81 17.40
C PHE A 24 -6.72 25.21 16.13
N GLY A 25 -7.44 25.30 15.01
CA GLY A 25 -6.84 25.45 13.69
C GLY A 25 -5.94 24.25 13.36
N THR A 26 -4.65 24.52 13.14
CA THR A 26 -3.60 23.53 12.85
C THR A 26 -2.82 23.08 14.09
N VAL A 27 -3.17 23.59 15.29
CA VAL A 27 -2.46 23.36 16.56
C VAL A 27 -3.32 22.57 17.53
N THR A 28 -2.69 21.68 18.31
CA THR A 28 -3.39 20.95 19.38
C THR A 28 -3.44 21.80 20.64
N ARG A 29 -4.64 22.05 21.17
CA ARG A 29 -4.84 22.74 22.45
C ARG A 29 -5.14 21.73 23.54
N VAL A 30 -4.35 21.76 24.62
CA VAL A 30 -4.49 20.92 25.82
C VAL A 30 -4.83 21.83 26.99
N THR A 31 -6.03 21.67 27.53
CA THR A 31 -6.50 22.49 28.67
C THR A 31 -6.53 21.67 29.95
N VAL A 32 -6.04 22.28 31.03
CA VAL A 32 -6.11 21.76 32.40
C VAL A 32 -6.75 22.83 33.29
N GLY A 33 -7.77 22.44 34.07
CA GLY A 33 -8.53 23.35 34.91
C GLY A 33 -9.60 24.15 34.15
N ARG A 34 -10.18 25.17 34.80
CA ARG A 34 -11.20 26.07 34.22
C ARG A 34 -10.68 27.50 34.19
N LYS A 35 -10.82 28.17 33.04
CA LYS A 35 -10.41 29.57 32.87
C LYS A 35 -11.18 30.47 33.84
N GLN A 36 -10.47 31.24 34.66
CA GLN A 36 -11.04 32.27 35.53
C GLN A 36 -10.99 33.62 34.83
N LEU A 37 -12.12 34.32 34.70
CA LEU A 37 -12.23 35.57 33.94
C LEU A 37 -11.41 36.73 34.54
N ASN A 38 -11.17 36.71 35.86
CA ASN A 38 -10.50 37.80 36.59
C ASN A 38 -9.00 37.58 36.81
N LYS A 39 -8.42 36.50 36.27
CA LYS A 39 -7.00 36.16 36.45
C LYS A 39 -6.22 36.44 35.15
N PRO A 40 -5.16 37.28 35.14
CA PRO A 40 -4.38 37.56 33.93
C PRO A 40 -3.72 36.28 33.41
N ASN A 41 -3.40 36.21 32.11
CA ASN A 41 -2.77 35.04 31.50
C ASN A 41 -1.41 35.39 30.89
N LYS A 42 -0.37 34.64 31.25
CA LYS A 42 1.00 34.79 30.71
C LYS A 42 1.25 33.71 29.66
N THR A 43 1.79 34.11 28.50
CA THR A 43 2.09 33.18 27.40
C THR A 43 3.60 33.02 27.19
N ILE A 44 4.07 31.78 27.18
CA ILE A 44 5.46 31.42 26.93
C ILE A 44 5.56 30.61 25.64
N LEU A 45 6.52 30.93 24.79
CA LEU A 45 6.91 30.11 23.64
C LEU A 45 8.21 29.35 23.99
N LEU A 46 8.17 28.02 24.00
CA LEU A 46 9.35 27.19 24.26
C LEU A 46 9.95 26.67 22.95
N VAL A 47 11.24 26.92 22.75
CA VAL A 47 12.00 26.54 21.55
C VAL A 47 13.29 25.84 21.97
N GLY A 48 13.71 24.80 21.27
CA GLY A 48 14.98 24.11 21.55
C GLY A 48 15.11 22.77 20.83
N GLU A 49 16.30 22.18 20.84
CA GLU A 49 16.59 20.93 20.12
C GLU A 49 15.80 19.71 20.65
N LYS A 50 15.77 18.63 19.87
CA LYS A 50 15.18 17.36 20.32
C LYS A 50 15.97 16.82 21.51
N GLY A 51 15.25 16.45 22.57
CA GLY A 51 15.88 15.98 23.81
C GLY A 51 16.46 17.09 24.69
N ALA A 52 16.30 18.37 24.35
CA ALA A 52 16.72 19.49 25.20
C ALA A 52 15.97 19.61 26.54
N GLY A 53 14.92 18.82 26.78
CA GLY A 53 14.19 18.77 28.06
C GLY A 53 12.90 19.58 28.13
N LYS A 54 12.33 20.03 26.99
CA LYS A 54 11.10 20.83 26.93
C LYS A 54 9.90 20.18 27.65
N SER A 55 9.60 18.91 27.33
CA SER A 55 8.50 18.17 27.96
C SER A 55 8.67 18.01 29.47
N ALA A 56 9.89 17.69 29.92
CA ALA A 56 10.22 17.60 31.33
C ALA A 56 10.01 18.96 32.03
N LEU A 57 10.45 20.06 31.41
CA LEU A 57 10.27 21.41 31.92
C LEU A 57 8.79 21.80 32.06
N ILE A 58 7.94 21.46 31.09
CA ILE A 58 6.49 21.70 31.15
C ILE A 58 5.85 20.91 32.30
N ASN A 59 6.22 19.63 32.47
CA ASN A 59 5.75 18.81 33.58
C ASN A 59 6.18 19.40 34.93
N THR A 60 7.44 19.84 35.07
CA THR A 60 7.93 20.51 36.28
C THR A 60 7.18 21.80 36.55
N LEU A 61 7.00 22.64 35.53
CA LEU A 61 6.28 23.91 35.65
C LEU A 61 4.84 23.69 36.10
N PHE A 62 4.19 22.65 35.57
CA PHE A 62 2.86 22.27 36.02
C PHE A 62 2.83 21.84 37.50
N ASN A 63 3.76 20.98 37.94
CA ASN A 63 3.82 20.56 39.35
C ASN A 63 4.07 21.74 40.29
N TYR A 64 4.93 22.69 39.89
CA TYR A 64 5.17 23.92 40.63
C TYR A 64 3.89 24.78 40.74
N VAL A 65 3.17 24.98 39.63
CA VAL A 65 1.89 25.72 39.60
C VAL A 65 0.85 25.07 40.53
N MET A 66 0.82 23.72 40.58
CA MET A 66 -0.07 22.96 41.46
C MET A 66 0.37 22.93 42.93
N GLY A 67 1.48 23.60 43.28
CA GLY A 67 1.98 23.68 44.65
C GLY A 67 2.57 22.37 45.19
N VAL A 68 3.03 21.47 44.31
CA VAL A 68 3.65 20.20 44.70
C VAL A 68 5.00 20.48 45.37
N ARG A 69 5.20 19.93 46.56
CA ARG A 69 6.44 20.04 47.34
C ARG A 69 7.23 18.74 47.27
N TRP A 70 8.54 18.80 47.55
CA TRP A 70 9.40 17.62 47.63
C TRP A 70 8.83 16.49 48.49
N LYS A 71 8.23 16.83 49.64
CA LYS A 71 7.68 15.88 50.61
C LYS A 71 6.37 15.22 50.16
N ASP A 72 5.71 15.75 49.13
CA ASP A 72 4.41 15.24 48.72
C ASP A 72 4.58 13.90 47.99
N GLU A 73 3.70 12.96 48.33
CA GLU A 73 3.69 11.60 47.79
C GLU A 73 3.01 11.50 46.42
N VAL A 74 2.41 12.60 45.95
CA VAL A 74 1.59 12.67 44.73
C VAL A 74 2.18 13.71 43.79
N TRP A 75 2.56 13.26 42.60
CA TRP A 75 3.13 14.10 41.54
C TRP A 75 2.28 13.96 40.28
N TYR A 76 2.22 15.02 39.48
CA TYR A 76 1.38 15.03 38.29
C TYR A 76 2.19 14.96 37.01
N ARG A 77 1.60 14.33 35.99
CA ARG A 77 2.14 14.29 34.63
C ARG A 77 1.09 14.73 33.63
N ILE A 78 1.44 15.72 32.81
CA ILE A 78 0.63 16.17 31.65
C ILE A 78 1.17 15.54 30.36
N ILE A 79 2.50 15.39 30.27
CA ILE A 79 3.20 14.83 29.10
C ILE A 79 3.89 13.53 29.51
N GLU A 80 3.63 12.41 28.82
CA GLU A 80 4.31 11.14 29.08
C GLU A 80 5.77 11.16 28.60
N ASP A 81 6.72 11.19 29.53
CA ASP A 81 8.12 10.92 29.20
C ASP A 81 8.35 9.41 29.17
N GLY A 82 8.44 8.84 27.96
CA GLY A 82 8.70 7.42 27.74
C GLY A 82 8.72 6.99 26.27
N GLY A 83 9.92 6.82 25.69
CA GLY A 83 10.21 5.80 24.69
C GLY A 83 9.80 5.98 23.22
N GLN A 84 8.65 6.57 22.87
CA GLN A 84 8.16 6.51 21.47
C GLN A 84 7.43 7.72 20.88
N SER A 85 7.18 8.82 21.61
CA SER A 85 6.62 10.03 20.99
C SER A 85 7.48 11.26 21.24
N SER A 86 8.36 11.58 20.30
CA SER A 86 8.81 12.97 20.16
C SER A 86 7.59 13.85 19.87
N THR A 87 7.45 15.00 20.54
CA THR A 87 6.45 16.02 20.20
C THR A 87 6.50 16.28 18.69
N SER A 88 5.51 15.78 17.95
CA SER A 88 5.48 15.82 16.48
C SER A 88 4.81 17.10 15.96
N ASP A 89 4.17 17.87 16.84
CA ASP A 89 3.39 19.06 16.55
C ASP A 89 3.65 20.22 17.50
N VAL A 90 3.27 21.43 17.09
CA VAL A 90 3.16 22.56 18.02
C VAL A 90 1.95 22.31 18.91
N ILE A 91 2.13 22.36 20.23
CA ILE A 91 1.06 22.09 21.21
C ILE A 91 0.92 23.29 22.14
N MET A 92 -0.31 23.75 22.33
CA MET A 92 -0.64 24.82 23.27
C MET A 92 -1.20 24.20 24.56
N TYR A 93 -0.46 24.31 25.66
CA TYR A 93 -0.90 23.92 26.99
C TYR A 93 -1.47 25.12 27.74
N GLN A 94 -2.75 25.06 28.09
CA GLN A 94 -3.43 26.05 28.93
C GLN A 94 -3.60 25.49 30.34
N ILE A 95 -2.83 26.05 31.26
CA ILE A 95 -2.79 25.65 32.67
C ILE A 95 -3.58 26.71 33.44
N PHE A 96 -4.87 26.42 33.62
CA PHE A 96 -5.75 27.19 34.47
C PHE A 96 -5.75 26.58 35.87
N ASP A 97 -5.47 27.43 36.85
CA ASP A 97 -5.33 27.08 38.26
C ASP A 97 -6.49 26.20 38.81
N SER A 98 -6.17 25.27 39.70
CA SER A 98 -7.12 24.54 40.52
C SER A 98 -6.86 24.85 42.00
N GLU A 99 -7.67 25.72 42.59
CA GLU A 99 -7.85 25.98 44.03
C GLU A 99 -6.62 26.36 44.89
N THR A 100 -5.38 26.19 44.44
CA THR A 100 -4.14 26.51 45.18
C THR A 100 -3.48 27.77 44.59
N LYS A 101 -3.49 28.87 45.35
CA LYS A 101 -3.11 30.24 44.95
C LYS A 101 -1.61 30.48 44.69
N THR A 102 -0.87 29.54 44.09
CA THR A 102 0.60 29.61 43.98
C THR A 102 1.09 30.72 43.05
N LEU A 103 0.38 31.00 41.96
CA LEU A 103 0.72 32.08 41.01
C LEU A 103 -0.41 33.11 40.88
N PRO A 104 -0.10 34.41 40.73
CA PRO A 104 -1.10 35.46 40.55
C PRO A 104 -1.72 35.48 39.13
N TYR A 105 -1.22 34.68 38.19
CA TYR A 105 -1.69 34.59 36.79
C TYR A 105 -1.96 33.14 36.37
N SER A 106 -2.68 32.96 35.26
CA SER A 106 -2.81 31.70 34.52
C SER A 106 -1.67 31.58 33.50
N LEU A 107 -1.37 30.35 33.08
CA LEU A 107 -0.24 30.11 32.18
C LEU A 107 -0.68 29.44 30.88
N THR A 108 -0.18 29.96 29.77
CA THR A 108 -0.24 29.32 28.45
C THR A 108 1.18 29.03 27.97
N VAL A 109 1.48 27.77 27.69
CA VAL A 109 2.79 27.34 27.18
C VAL A 109 2.62 26.79 25.77
N ILE A 110 3.34 27.37 24.81
CA ILE A 110 3.40 26.92 23.42
C ILE A 110 4.67 26.08 23.30
N ASP A 111 4.50 24.77 23.21
CA ASP A 111 5.58 23.78 23.06
C ASP A 111 5.82 23.49 21.58
N THR A 112 7.07 23.64 21.13
CA THR A 112 7.47 23.27 19.77
C THR A 112 8.12 21.88 19.74
N PRO A 113 8.08 21.18 18.60
CA PRO A 113 8.97 20.05 18.32
C PRO A 113 10.47 20.43 18.43
N GLY A 114 11.36 19.46 18.24
CA GLY A 114 12.80 19.72 18.15
C GLY A 114 13.09 20.78 17.08
N TYR A 115 13.57 21.94 17.51
CA TYR A 115 13.86 23.11 16.69
C TYR A 115 15.38 23.20 16.52
N ARG A 116 15.87 23.41 15.29
CA ARG A 116 17.32 23.41 14.96
C ARG A 116 18.05 22.06 15.10
N ASP A 117 17.35 20.93 14.96
CA ASP A 117 18.01 19.61 14.89
C ASP A 117 18.90 19.51 13.63
N THR A 118 19.96 18.69 13.63
CA THR A 118 20.88 18.52 12.48
C THR A 118 20.18 18.03 11.20
N ASP A 119 19.02 17.37 11.34
CA ASP A 119 18.10 16.97 10.25
C ASP A 119 16.96 18.01 9.99
N GLY A 120 16.95 19.14 10.70
CA GLY A 120 15.76 19.86 11.15
C GLY A 120 15.45 21.23 10.52
N LEU A 121 16.35 21.83 9.71
CA LEU A 121 16.05 23.10 9.01
C LEU A 121 14.74 23.05 8.19
N ARG A 122 14.35 21.86 7.71
CA ARG A 122 13.10 21.61 6.97
C ARG A 122 11.86 21.55 7.87
N HIS A 123 12.00 21.04 9.09
CA HIS A 123 10.93 20.94 10.08
C HIS A 123 10.68 22.30 10.73
N ASP A 124 11.72 23.10 10.95
CA ASP A 124 11.64 24.46 11.47
C ASP A 124 10.73 25.35 10.61
N VAL A 125 10.75 25.20 9.27
CA VAL A 125 9.83 25.93 8.37
C VAL A 125 8.36 25.58 8.62
N ILE A 126 8.04 24.31 8.88
CA ILE A 126 6.68 23.86 9.19
C ILE A 126 6.27 24.32 10.60
N ILE A 127 7.20 24.29 11.55
CA ILE A 127 7.00 24.81 12.91
C ILE A 127 6.76 26.31 12.87
N ASN A 128 7.52 27.06 12.07
CA ASN A 128 7.38 28.50 11.86
C ASN A 128 6.02 28.84 11.25
N GLN A 129 5.55 28.09 10.26
CA GLN A 129 4.21 28.24 9.70
C GLN A 129 3.11 27.96 10.75
N ARG A 130 3.30 26.97 11.63
CA ARG A 130 2.35 26.64 12.71
C ARG A 130 2.27 27.70 13.78
N LEU A 131 3.43 28.21 14.20
CA LEU A 131 3.51 29.33 15.11
C LEU A 131 2.79 30.53 14.47
N PHE A 132 3.08 30.83 13.19
CA PHE A 132 2.42 31.91 12.47
C PHE A 132 0.88 31.75 12.41
N ASP A 133 0.37 30.55 12.09
CA ASP A 133 -1.07 30.27 12.07
C ASP A 133 -1.72 30.46 13.46
N LEU A 134 -1.03 30.02 14.53
CA LEU A 134 -1.49 30.10 15.91
C LEU A 134 -1.74 31.55 16.36
N PHE A 135 -0.84 32.45 15.98
CA PHE A 135 -0.90 33.87 16.34
C PHE A 135 -1.84 34.70 15.43
N ARG A 136 -2.44 34.08 14.38
CA ARG A 136 -3.34 34.73 13.41
C ARG A 136 -4.83 34.59 13.71
N LEU A 137 -5.25 33.59 14.50
CA LEU A 137 -6.67 33.30 14.76
C LEU A 137 -7.33 34.42 15.59
N GLU A 138 -8.61 34.74 15.35
CA GLU A 138 -9.36 35.77 16.10
C GLU A 138 -9.50 35.46 17.61
N ASP A 139 -9.51 34.17 17.97
CA ASP A 139 -9.44 33.67 19.37
C ASP A 139 -7.99 33.30 19.80
N GLY A 140 -6.99 33.73 19.01
CA GLY A 140 -5.59 33.39 19.18
C GLY A 140 -4.91 34.18 20.28
N THR A 141 -3.73 33.73 20.71
CA THR A 141 -2.89 34.56 21.56
C THR A 141 -2.31 35.67 20.69
N HIS A 142 -2.49 36.94 21.03
CA HIS A 142 -1.89 38.06 20.27
C HIS A 142 -0.63 38.64 20.93
N GLU A 143 -0.27 38.07 22.09
CA GLU A 143 0.76 38.59 22.96
C GLU A 143 1.62 37.45 23.53
N VAL A 144 2.94 37.56 23.38
CA VAL A 144 3.91 36.64 23.97
C VAL A 144 4.65 37.37 25.08
N HIS A 145 4.73 36.75 26.25
CA HIS A 145 5.39 37.32 27.41
C HIS A 145 6.87 36.91 27.49
N ALA A 146 7.20 35.68 27.12
CA ALA A 146 8.58 35.21 27.07
C ALA A 146 8.82 34.18 25.96
N VAL A 147 10.02 34.20 25.38
CA VAL A 147 10.53 33.16 24.48
C VAL A 147 11.62 32.39 25.23
N GLY A 148 11.31 31.17 25.67
CA GLY A 148 12.22 30.31 26.41
C GLY A 148 13.03 29.41 25.48
N VAL A 149 14.33 29.66 25.37
CA VAL A 149 15.26 28.81 24.62
C VAL A 149 15.79 27.71 25.54
N VAL A 150 15.30 26.49 25.34
CA VAL A 150 15.57 25.33 26.19
C VAL A 150 16.80 24.58 25.68
N MET A 151 17.80 24.39 26.56
CA MET A 151 19.10 23.80 26.23
C MET A 151 19.63 22.95 27.38
N LYS A 152 20.53 21.98 27.11
CA LYS A 152 21.16 21.16 28.15
C LYS A 152 22.36 21.88 28.76
N ALA A 153 22.60 21.66 30.05
CA ALA A 153 23.76 22.20 30.77
C ALA A 153 25.13 21.74 30.21
N THR A 154 25.15 20.67 29.42
CA THR A 154 26.36 20.12 28.77
C THR A 154 26.67 20.76 27.41
N GLU A 155 25.80 21.62 26.88
CA GLU A 155 25.99 22.25 25.58
C GLU A 155 27.01 23.40 25.64
N THR A 156 27.98 23.40 24.73
CA THR A 156 29.12 24.34 24.75
C THR A 156 28.96 25.54 23.80
N LYS A 157 27.85 25.62 23.04
CA LYS A 157 27.63 26.61 21.95
C LYS A 157 26.32 27.40 22.13
N MET A 158 26.11 27.95 23.32
CA MET A 158 24.90 28.70 23.69
C MET A 158 24.66 29.94 22.81
N SER A 159 25.72 30.68 22.45
CA SER A 159 25.64 31.86 21.57
C SER A 159 25.04 31.53 20.21
N ASP A 160 25.40 30.37 19.65
CA ASP A 160 24.97 29.98 18.31
C ASP A 160 23.48 29.59 18.31
N GLN A 161 22.99 28.96 19.38
CA GLN A 161 21.57 28.60 19.52
C GLN A 161 20.71 29.82 19.79
N LEU A 162 21.15 30.71 20.68
CA LEU A 162 20.45 31.96 20.94
C LEU A 162 20.41 32.86 19.70
N SER A 163 21.50 32.95 18.93
CA SER A 163 21.53 33.74 17.69
C SER A 163 20.58 33.18 16.64
N TYR A 164 20.58 31.86 16.41
CA TYR A 164 19.69 31.24 15.43
C TYR A 164 18.21 31.33 15.82
N VAL A 165 17.88 31.07 17.08
CA VAL A 165 16.50 31.18 17.56
C VAL A 165 16.05 32.65 17.56
N SER A 166 16.93 33.59 17.91
CA SER A 166 16.67 35.01 17.74
C SER A 166 16.40 35.33 16.28
N ASP A 167 17.29 34.98 15.35
CA ASP A 167 17.08 35.27 13.92
C ASP A 167 15.79 34.63 13.37
N SER A 168 15.49 33.38 13.74
CA SER A 168 14.32 32.65 13.25
C SER A 168 13.01 33.17 13.84
N VAL A 169 12.92 33.32 15.17
CA VAL A 169 11.69 33.75 15.87
C VAL A 169 11.46 35.25 15.69
N MET A 170 12.50 36.08 15.71
CA MET A 170 12.39 37.53 15.46
C MET A 170 12.02 37.82 14.00
N SER A 171 12.36 36.94 13.05
CA SER A 171 11.87 37.07 11.67
C SER A 171 10.36 36.86 11.53
N LEU A 172 9.75 36.06 12.40
CA LEU A 172 8.30 35.78 12.39
C LEU A 172 7.48 36.88 13.05
N PHE A 173 8.02 37.45 14.13
CA PHE A 173 7.25 38.22 15.10
C PHE A 173 7.81 39.62 15.38
N GLY A 174 8.94 39.95 14.77
CA GLY A 174 9.64 41.22 14.94
C GLY A 174 10.68 41.19 16.08
N LYS A 175 11.65 42.11 16.01
CA LYS A 175 12.76 42.25 16.97
C LYS A 175 12.34 42.68 18.38
N SER A 176 11.08 43.06 18.58
CA SER A 176 10.59 43.48 19.90
C SER A 176 10.58 42.34 20.93
N LEU A 177 10.50 41.08 20.48
CA LEU A 177 10.56 39.89 21.35
C LEU A 177 11.96 39.59 21.89
N GLU A 178 13.02 40.18 21.33
CA GLU A 178 14.41 39.88 21.70
C GLU A 178 14.68 40.18 23.18
N LYS A 179 14.05 41.24 23.70
CA LYS A 179 14.12 41.64 25.11
C LYS A 179 13.39 40.68 26.06
N ASN A 180 12.52 39.83 25.54
CA ASN A 180 11.73 38.86 26.28
C ASN A 180 12.23 37.42 26.03
N THR A 181 13.36 37.25 25.33
CA THR A 181 14.01 35.96 25.14
C THR A 181 14.85 35.60 26.37
N VAL A 182 14.70 34.38 26.87
CA VAL A 182 15.40 33.87 28.05
C VAL A 182 15.96 32.47 27.80
N ALA A 183 17.08 32.14 28.43
CA ALA A 183 17.64 30.80 28.37
C ALA A 183 17.13 29.91 29.51
N LEU A 184 16.69 28.70 29.18
CA LEU A 184 16.15 27.72 30.13
C LEU A 184 17.07 26.48 30.11
N ILE A 185 18.00 26.42 31.06
CA ILE A 185 19.07 25.42 31.10
C ILE A 185 18.58 24.21 31.88
N THR A 186 18.46 23.07 31.22
CA THR A 186 17.98 21.81 31.82
C THR A 186 19.11 20.79 31.96
N HIS A 187 18.84 19.65 32.62
CA HIS A 187 19.84 18.60 32.91
C HIS A 187 21.03 19.07 33.77
N SER A 188 20.86 20.12 34.57
CA SER A 188 21.95 20.67 35.39
C SER A 188 22.27 19.81 36.62
N GLY A 189 23.55 19.59 36.89
CA GLY A 189 24.06 18.86 38.07
C GLY A 189 24.51 19.78 39.22
N ARG A 190 25.29 19.24 40.16
CA ARG A 190 25.86 19.97 41.32
C ARG A 190 26.89 21.05 40.98
N ALA A 191 27.61 20.90 39.87
CA ALA A 191 28.58 21.90 39.43
C ALA A 191 27.86 23.06 38.73
N THR A 192 28.34 24.30 38.93
CA THR A 192 28.01 25.40 38.02
C THR A 192 28.20 24.91 36.60
N PRO A 193 27.26 25.16 35.68
CA PRO A 193 27.40 24.68 34.31
C PRO A 193 28.79 25.04 33.77
N SER A 194 29.48 24.12 33.10
CA SER A 194 30.76 24.38 32.42
C SER A 194 30.59 25.29 31.19
N ILE A 195 29.59 26.15 31.24
CA ILE A 195 29.16 27.11 30.24
C ILE A 195 30.06 28.33 30.40
N SER A 196 30.65 28.82 29.31
CA SER A 196 31.26 30.14 29.30
C SER A 196 30.16 31.19 29.40
N VAL A 197 29.73 31.52 30.61
CA VAL A 197 28.85 32.67 30.89
C VAL A 197 29.50 33.98 30.40
N ASN A 198 30.81 33.96 30.15
CA ASN A 198 31.58 35.05 29.55
C ASN A 198 31.18 35.37 28.10
N GLY A 199 30.63 34.41 27.33
CA GLY A 199 30.18 34.66 25.95
C GLY A 199 28.90 35.49 25.83
N LEU A 200 28.15 35.67 26.93
CA LEU A 200 26.99 36.57 27.01
C LEU A 200 27.35 37.97 27.54
N GLN A 201 28.60 38.20 27.96
CA GLN A 201 29.04 39.49 28.50
C GLN A 201 29.63 40.43 27.43
N ASP A 202 30.14 39.90 26.31
CA ASP A 202 30.81 40.71 25.26
C ASP A 202 29.84 41.38 24.26
N GLY A 203 28.52 41.20 24.39
CA GLY A 203 27.51 41.68 23.43
C GLY A 203 26.59 42.80 23.91
N GLY A 204 26.79 43.35 25.12
CA GLY A 204 26.05 44.53 25.61
C GLY A 204 24.56 44.36 25.96
N SER A 205 23.99 43.14 25.90
CA SER A 205 22.61 42.88 26.35
C SER A 205 22.55 41.59 27.19
N GLN A 206 22.26 41.73 28.49
CA GLN A 206 22.08 40.59 29.42
C GLN A 206 20.86 39.76 28.99
N CYS A 207 21.07 38.55 28.48
CA CYS A 207 20.00 37.56 28.31
C CYS A 207 19.77 36.85 29.66
N PRO A 208 18.59 36.96 30.30
CA PRO A 208 18.29 36.24 31.53
C PRO A 208 18.34 34.73 31.32
N TYR A 209 18.81 33.99 32.32
CA TYR A 209 18.84 32.52 32.28
C TYR A 209 18.34 31.91 33.59
N PHE A 210 17.73 30.74 33.48
CA PHE A 210 17.18 29.98 34.61
C PHE A 210 17.61 28.52 34.52
N ILE A 211 17.86 27.89 35.67
CA ILE A 211 18.46 26.56 35.76
C ILE A 211 17.47 25.55 36.33
N PHE A 212 17.37 24.39 35.68
CA PHE A 212 16.45 23.30 36.03
C PHE A 212 17.14 21.94 35.97
N ASN A 213 16.64 20.98 36.75
CA ASN A 213 17.05 19.57 36.70
C ASN A 213 15.87 18.69 36.31
N ASN A 214 16.10 17.73 35.40
CA ASN A 214 15.04 16.90 34.82
C ASN A 214 14.83 15.56 35.56
N ARG A 215 15.62 15.24 36.58
CA ARG A 215 15.66 13.92 37.25
C ARG A 215 14.51 13.69 38.25
N GLN A 216 13.54 14.58 38.30
CA GLN A 216 12.51 14.62 39.33
C GLN A 216 11.54 13.42 39.29
N HIS A 217 11.55 12.65 38.21
CA HIS A 217 10.76 11.43 38.01
C HIS A 217 11.50 10.14 38.41
N GLU A 218 12.77 10.23 38.82
CA GLU A 218 13.55 9.07 39.27
C GLU A 218 13.04 8.51 40.61
N ALA A 219 13.21 7.20 40.81
CA ALA A 219 12.81 6.53 42.04
C ALA A 219 13.61 7.05 43.25
N ARG A 220 12.91 7.46 44.32
CA ARG A 220 13.51 7.99 45.55
C ARG A 220 13.97 6.86 46.48
N THR A 221 14.95 6.09 46.02
CA THR A 221 15.59 5.05 46.82
C THR A 221 16.48 5.67 47.91
N GLN A 222 16.87 4.88 48.92
CA GLN A 222 17.78 5.33 49.97
C GLN A 222 19.12 5.86 49.43
N LYS A 223 19.56 5.38 48.25
CA LYS A 223 20.80 5.82 47.57
C LYS A 223 20.65 7.09 46.75
N THR A 224 19.44 7.36 46.21
CA THR A 224 19.18 8.48 45.30
C THR A 224 18.46 9.65 45.96
N ARG A 225 17.90 9.48 47.16
CA ARG A 225 17.05 10.47 47.84
C ARG A 225 17.72 11.82 48.03
N THR A 226 18.95 11.86 48.57
CA THR A 226 19.67 13.12 48.86
C THR A 226 20.01 13.88 47.57
N ASP A 227 20.48 13.17 46.54
CA ASP A 227 20.82 13.74 45.23
C ASP A 227 19.58 14.29 44.51
N LEU A 228 18.45 13.58 44.59
CA LEU A 228 17.18 14.02 44.02
C LEU A 228 16.52 15.18 44.78
N GLU A 229 16.70 15.25 46.10
CA GLU A 229 16.22 16.38 46.92
C GLU A 229 16.95 17.67 46.56
N GLU A 230 18.27 17.59 46.35
CA GLU A 230 19.07 18.72 45.85
C GLU A 230 18.70 19.11 44.42
N ALA A 231 18.50 18.13 43.54
CA ALA A 231 18.02 18.36 42.17
C ALA A 231 16.65 19.07 42.14
N TRP A 232 15.74 18.69 43.06
CA TRP A 232 14.48 19.38 43.23
C TRP A 232 14.67 20.80 43.76
N SER A 233 15.49 21.00 44.80
CA SER A 233 15.76 22.33 45.36
C SER A 233 16.32 23.31 44.33
N LEU A 234 17.23 22.84 43.47
CA LEU A 234 17.75 23.61 42.35
C LEU A 234 16.62 24.03 41.39
N THR A 235 15.74 23.09 41.08
CA THR A 235 14.65 23.34 40.12
C THR A 235 13.55 24.21 40.70
N GLU A 236 13.22 24.06 41.98
CA GLU A 236 12.25 24.88 42.70
C GLU A 236 12.70 26.35 42.75
N ARG A 237 14.00 26.57 43.00
CA ARG A 237 14.61 27.91 42.91
C ARG A 237 14.51 28.48 41.50
N GLY A 238 14.92 27.71 40.49
CA GLY A 238 14.83 28.14 39.08
C GLY A 238 13.39 28.43 38.64
N MET A 239 12.40 27.67 39.12
CA MET A 239 10.99 27.92 38.87
C MET A 239 10.51 29.20 39.52
N SER A 240 10.86 29.45 40.79
CA SER A 240 10.53 30.69 41.49
C SER A 240 11.05 31.91 40.74
N GLU A 241 12.36 31.91 40.42
CA GLU A 241 13.01 33.00 39.69
C GLU A 241 12.39 33.22 38.31
N PHE A 242 12.09 32.13 37.58
CA PHE A 242 11.46 32.23 36.26
C PHE A 242 10.03 32.76 36.33
N THR A 243 9.24 32.35 37.33
CA THR A 243 7.88 32.87 37.51
C THR A 243 7.86 34.32 37.97
N ASP A 244 8.80 34.75 38.81
CA ASP A 244 8.95 36.15 39.21
C ASP A 244 9.31 37.05 38.01
N PHE A 245 10.18 36.55 37.12
CA PHE A 245 10.45 37.20 35.83
C PHE A 245 9.19 37.34 34.97
N LEU A 246 8.39 36.29 34.84
CA LEU A 246 7.13 36.33 34.06
C LEU A 246 6.10 37.29 34.65
N GLN A 247 6.11 37.51 35.97
CA GLN A 247 5.25 38.48 36.63
C GLN A 247 5.60 39.92 36.23
N THR A 248 6.89 40.23 36.09
CA THR A 248 7.38 41.59 35.81
C THR A 248 7.47 41.92 34.32
N VAL A 249 7.61 40.92 33.45
CA VAL A 249 7.75 41.15 32.00
C VAL A 249 6.42 41.60 31.35
N SER A 250 6.51 42.65 30.53
CA SER A 250 5.39 43.13 29.70
C SER A 250 5.23 42.27 28.45
N ALA A 251 3.99 42.02 28.06
CA ALA A 251 3.68 41.30 26.83
C ALA A 251 4.12 42.10 25.60
N GLN A 252 4.66 41.42 24.59
CA GLN A 252 4.94 42.02 23.29
C GLN A 252 3.80 41.68 22.33
N GLN A 253 3.21 42.72 21.73
CA GLN A 253 2.19 42.57 20.71
C GLN A 253 2.86 42.22 19.38
N LEU A 254 2.34 41.21 18.71
CA LEU A 254 2.90 40.74 17.45
C LEU A 254 2.47 41.69 16.31
N GLN A 255 3.38 42.57 15.87
CA GLN A 255 3.12 43.49 14.75
C GLN A 255 3.37 42.78 13.41
N VAL A 256 2.31 42.39 12.70
CA VAL A 256 2.41 41.98 11.28
C VAL A 256 2.31 43.23 10.41
N THR A 257 3.44 43.77 9.96
CA THR A 257 3.59 45.12 9.40
C THR A 257 3.06 45.32 7.96
N VAL A 258 2.63 44.26 7.26
CA VAL A 258 1.99 44.34 5.92
C VAL A 258 0.78 43.41 5.87
N SER A 259 -0.32 43.83 5.23
CA SER A 259 -1.55 43.02 5.22
C SER A 259 -1.30 41.69 4.49
N PHE A 260 -1.11 40.62 5.26
CA PHE A 260 -0.86 39.24 4.80
C PHE A 260 -1.87 38.77 3.74
N ASN A 261 -3.10 39.27 3.78
CA ASN A 261 -4.14 39.01 2.79
C ASN A 261 -3.72 39.42 1.36
N SER A 262 -2.91 40.46 1.21
CA SER A 262 -2.35 40.88 -0.09
C SER A 262 -1.34 39.85 -0.60
N PHE A 263 -0.45 39.36 0.28
CA PHE A 263 0.53 38.32 -0.05
C PHE A 263 -0.15 37.02 -0.50
N ILE A 264 -1.15 36.54 0.25
CA ILE A 264 -1.92 35.33 -0.08
C ILE A 264 -2.63 35.46 -1.44
N ARG A 265 -3.21 36.63 -1.76
CA ARG A 265 -3.83 36.88 -3.07
C ARG A 265 -2.82 36.77 -4.21
N LEU A 266 -1.62 37.31 -4.01
CA LEU A 266 -0.55 37.28 -5.01
C LEU A 266 -0.05 35.85 -5.23
N THR A 267 0.23 35.09 -4.17
CA THR A 267 0.69 33.70 -4.27
C THR A 267 -0.36 32.78 -4.88
N ALA A 268 -1.62 32.89 -4.47
CA ALA A 268 -2.74 32.14 -5.05
C ALA A 268 -2.95 32.49 -6.54
N SER A 269 -2.77 33.76 -6.92
CA SER A 269 -2.82 34.21 -8.31
C SER A 269 -1.69 33.59 -9.14
N ILE A 270 -0.46 33.55 -8.63
CA ILE A 270 0.67 32.89 -9.32
C ILE A 270 0.36 31.42 -9.53
N GLN A 271 -0.05 30.69 -8.48
CA GLN A 271 -0.39 29.26 -8.57
C GLN A 271 -1.48 28.98 -9.62
N ASN A 272 -2.57 29.75 -9.62
CA ASN A 272 -3.65 29.57 -10.60
C ASN A 272 -3.16 29.82 -12.04
N GLN A 273 -2.24 30.76 -12.25
CA GLN A 273 -1.65 31.03 -13.56
C GLN A 273 -0.71 29.91 -14.01
N GLN A 274 0.04 29.29 -13.10
CA GLN A 274 0.88 28.13 -13.42
C GLN A 274 0.06 26.95 -13.95
N GLU A 275 -1.08 26.64 -13.33
CA GLU A 275 -1.96 25.57 -13.80
C GLU A 275 -2.50 25.87 -15.22
N LYS A 276 -2.78 27.13 -15.53
CA LYS A 276 -3.17 27.57 -16.89
C LYS A 276 -2.01 27.42 -17.88
N ILE A 277 -0.78 27.71 -17.48
CA ILE A 277 0.41 27.50 -18.31
C ILE A 277 0.58 26.01 -18.61
N LYS A 278 0.50 25.13 -17.59
CA LYS A 278 0.59 23.67 -17.76
C LYS A 278 -0.47 23.13 -18.72
N LEU A 279 -1.75 23.51 -18.52
CA LEU A 279 -2.83 23.11 -19.43
C LEU A 279 -2.58 23.60 -20.87
N THR A 280 -2.05 24.81 -21.03
CA THR A 280 -1.72 25.38 -22.35
C THR A 280 -0.60 24.59 -23.02
N GLU A 281 0.45 24.20 -22.29
CA GLU A 281 1.55 23.38 -22.80
C GLU A 281 1.10 21.98 -23.23
N LEU A 282 0.17 21.37 -22.51
CA LEU A 282 -0.43 20.08 -22.91
C LEU A 282 -1.23 20.22 -24.21
N LYS A 283 -2.03 21.28 -24.37
CA LYS A 283 -2.74 21.55 -25.64
C LYS A 283 -1.78 21.82 -26.80
N GLN A 284 -0.65 22.48 -26.54
CA GLN A 284 0.40 22.65 -27.54
C GLN A 284 1.03 21.32 -27.95
N LYS A 285 1.24 20.40 -26.99
CA LYS A 285 1.73 19.04 -27.26
C LYS A 285 0.73 18.24 -28.13
N GLU A 286 -0.57 18.31 -27.81
CA GLU A 286 -1.64 17.68 -28.61
C GLU A 286 -1.58 18.16 -30.07
N ILE A 287 -1.50 19.48 -30.29
CA ILE A 287 -1.40 20.05 -31.64
C ILE A 287 -0.14 19.58 -32.39
N ARG A 288 1.01 19.49 -31.70
CA ARG A 288 2.26 19.00 -32.32
C ARG A 288 2.14 17.53 -32.75
N GLN A 289 1.56 16.66 -31.91
CA GLN A 289 1.31 15.26 -32.25
C GLN A 289 0.43 15.13 -33.49
N ILE A 290 -0.60 15.97 -33.61
CA ILE A 290 -1.47 16.01 -34.80
C ILE A 290 -0.67 16.45 -36.04
N GLN A 291 0.13 17.51 -35.93
CA GLN A 291 0.93 18.03 -37.04
C GLN A 291 1.98 17.01 -37.52
N GLU A 292 2.65 16.30 -36.60
CA GLU A 292 3.61 15.24 -36.90
C GLU A 292 2.95 14.04 -37.58
N ALA A 293 1.81 13.58 -37.07
CA ALA A 293 1.05 12.49 -37.68
C ALA A 293 0.55 12.84 -39.09
N MET A 294 0.09 14.08 -39.30
CA MET A 294 -0.29 14.58 -40.62
C MET A 294 0.89 14.64 -41.59
N LYS A 295 2.08 15.06 -41.12
CA LYS A 295 3.30 15.08 -41.92
C LYS A 295 3.70 13.67 -42.35
N LYS A 296 3.77 12.73 -41.42
CA LYS A 296 4.10 11.33 -41.67
C LYS A 296 3.12 10.67 -42.65
N HIS A 297 1.82 10.92 -42.48
CA HIS A 297 0.81 10.38 -43.39
C HIS A 297 0.95 10.89 -44.82
N LYS A 298 1.38 12.16 -44.99
CA LYS A 298 1.67 12.76 -46.30
C LYS A 298 2.95 12.17 -46.93
N GLU A 299 3.99 11.93 -46.14
CA GLU A 299 5.26 11.34 -46.59
C GLU A 299 5.11 9.87 -47.00
N GLU A 300 4.24 9.11 -46.34
CA GLU A 300 4.04 7.68 -46.61
C GLU A 300 3.06 7.38 -47.76
N MET A 301 2.53 8.39 -48.46
CA MET A 301 1.53 8.25 -49.56
C MET A 301 0.40 7.25 -49.28
N ARG A 302 -0.08 7.17 -48.03
CA ARG A 302 -1.09 6.17 -47.63
C ARG A 302 -2.50 6.62 -48.03
N PHE A 303 -3.19 5.81 -48.83
CA PHE A 303 -4.63 5.98 -49.15
C PHE A 303 -5.59 5.61 -48.00
N LYS A 304 -5.08 5.28 -46.80
CA LYS A 304 -5.90 4.88 -45.64
C LYS A 304 -6.39 6.11 -44.85
N LYS A 305 -7.52 5.96 -44.14
CA LYS A 305 -8.07 7.00 -43.26
C LYS A 305 -7.04 7.43 -42.20
N LEU A 306 -6.80 8.74 -42.04
CA LEU A 306 -5.90 9.29 -41.02
C LEU A 306 -6.55 9.13 -39.63
N ILE A 307 -5.91 8.32 -38.79
CA ILE A 307 -6.22 8.16 -37.36
C ILE A 307 -4.98 8.59 -36.60
N VAL A 308 -5.17 9.50 -35.64
CA VAL A 308 -4.08 10.05 -34.81
C VAL A 308 -4.36 9.73 -33.36
N GLU A 309 -3.41 9.07 -32.69
CA GLU A 309 -3.40 8.96 -31.22
C GLU A 309 -2.84 10.26 -30.63
N VAL A 310 -3.61 10.91 -29.76
CA VAL A 310 -3.20 12.17 -29.10
C VAL A 310 -3.38 12.11 -27.59
N ASP A 311 -2.52 12.83 -26.86
CA ASP A 311 -2.66 13.05 -25.43
C ASP A 311 -3.66 14.19 -25.17
N GLU A 312 -4.93 13.85 -24.99
CA GLU A 312 -5.98 14.83 -24.70
C GLU A 312 -5.97 15.24 -23.22
N ALA A 313 -5.84 16.55 -22.96
CA ALA A 313 -5.91 17.11 -21.63
C ALA A 313 -7.36 17.37 -21.19
N TYR A 314 -7.71 16.94 -19.97
CA TYR A 314 -9.00 17.19 -19.34
C TYR A 314 -8.83 17.61 -17.87
N LYS A 315 -9.83 18.33 -17.34
CA LYS A 315 -9.88 18.68 -15.92
C LYS A 315 -10.58 17.57 -15.16
N ASP A 316 -9.96 17.13 -14.07
CA ASP A 316 -10.51 16.16 -13.14
C ASP A 316 -10.55 16.73 -11.72
N LYS A 317 -11.35 16.14 -10.84
CA LYS A 317 -11.37 16.47 -9.41
C LYS A 317 -10.60 15.40 -8.66
N GLU A 318 -9.54 15.79 -7.98
CA GLU A 318 -8.78 14.91 -7.08
C GLU A 318 -9.05 15.26 -5.63
N LEU A 319 -9.18 14.23 -4.80
CA LEU A 319 -9.19 14.38 -3.35
C LEU A 319 -7.82 14.92 -2.92
N ILE A 320 -7.81 15.89 -2.01
CA ILE A 320 -6.55 16.40 -1.49
C ILE A 320 -6.08 15.46 -0.38
N GLU A 321 -5.15 14.55 -0.73
CA GLU A 321 -4.56 13.57 0.20
C GLU A 321 -3.39 14.14 1.01
N GLY A 322 -3.45 14.00 2.33
CA GLY A 322 -2.37 14.29 3.28
C GLY A 322 -2.78 13.98 4.73
N GLU A 323 -1.92 13.32 5.49
CA GLU A 323 -2.14 13.05 6.93
C GLU A 323 -2.16 14.34 7.77
N THR A 324 -1.51 15.40 7.29
CA THR A 324 -1.45 16.70 7.95
C THR A 324 -2.61 17.61 7.53
N SER A 325 -3.19 18.34 8.49
CA SER A 325 -4.39 19.18 8.35
C SER A 325 -4.28 20.34 7.35
N PHE A 326 -3.09 20.68 6.86
CA PHE A 326 -2.80 21.85 6.02
C PHE A 326 -3.35 21.80 4.59
N LEU A 327 -3.42 20.61 3.99
CA LEU A 327 -3.85 20.46 2.58
C LEU A 327 -5.34 20.14 2.45
N LYS A 328 -6.08 19.97 3.55
CA LYS A 328 -7.40 19.31 3.53
C LYS A 328 -8.52 20.07 2.79
N ALA A 329 -8.31 21.31 2.35
CA ALA A 329 -9.31 22.04 1.58
C ALA A 329 -8.73 23.04 0.57
N ALA A 330 -9.43 23.19 -0.55
CA ALA A 330 -9.19 24.24 -1.54
C ALA A 330 -10.45 25.09 -1.74
N VAL A 331 -10.29 26.39 -1.99
CA VAL A 331 -11.40 27.23 -2.49
C VAL A 331 -11.38 27.17 -4.00
N ARG A 332 -12.46 26.68 -4.60
CA ARG A 332 -12.54 26.40 -6.04
C ARG A 332 -13.72 27.10 -6.66
N CYS A 333 -13.50 27.67 -7.84
CA CYS A 333 -14.58 28.23 -8.65
C CYS A 333 -15.22 27.11 -9.46
N THR A 334 -16.52 26.88 -9.29
CA THR A 334 -17.26 25.86 -10.05
C THR A 334 -17.60 26.30 -11.47
N VAL A 335 -17.53 27.61 -11.75
CA VAL A 335 -17.79 28.20 -13.08
C VAL A 335 -16.53 28.17 -13.95
N CYS A 336 -15.39 28.59 -13.40
CA CYS A 336 -14.11 28.59 -14.13
C CYS A 336 -13.40 27.22 -14.07
N GLU A 337 -13.82 26.35 -13.16
CA GLU A 337 -13.13 25.12 -12.78
C GLU A 337 -11.66 25.38 -12.40
N GLU A 338 -11.44 26.38 -11.56
CA GLU A 338 -10.11 26.88 -11.15
C GLU A 338 -9.92 26.76 -9.64
N ASN A 339 -8.72 26.38 -9.20
CA ASN A 339 -8.35 26.42 -7.79
C ASN A 339 -7.96 27.86 -7.45
N CYS A 340 -8.81 28.54 -6.70
CA CYS A 340 -8.69 29.97 -6.42
C CYS A 340 -7.84 30.24 -5.18
N HIS A 341 -7.81 29.31 -4.22
CA HIS A 341 -6.88 29.34 -3.09
C HIS A 341 -6.49 27.90 -2.72
N PHE A 342 -5.27 27.50 -3.13
CA PHE A 342 -4.66 26.20 -2.83
C PHE A 342 -3.15 26.26 -3.13
N PRO A 343 -2.27 25.65 -2.30
CA PRO A 343 -2.55 25.19 -0.94
C PRO A 343 -2.84 26.38 0.01
N GLY A 344 -3.40 26.13 1.20
CA GLY A 344 -3.35 27.13 2.28
C GLY A 344 -4.63 27.89 2.62
N CYS A 345 -5.81 27.51 2.13
CA CYS A 345 -7.07 28.05 2.69
C CYS A 345 -7.44 27.35 4.01
N THR A 346 -6.63 27.58 5.05
CA THR A 346 -6.73 26.88 6.34
C THR A 346 -7.81 27.47 7.24
N THR A 347 -7.95 28.79 7.29
CA THR A 347 -8.75 29.50 8.30
C THR A 347 -10.17 29.85 7.88
N ALA A 348 -10.45 30.07 6.60
CA ALA A 348 -11.77 30.53 6.16
C ALA A 348 -12.78 29.39 6.26
N LEU A 349 -13.84 29.50 7.06
CA LEU A 349 -14.86 28.44 7.16
C LEU A 349 -15.72 28.39 5.89
N ARG A 350 -15.94 29.56 5.29
CA ARG A 350 -16.70 29.73 4.05
C ARG A 350 -15.89 30.41 2.94
N PRO A 351 -16.24 30.20 1.64
CA PRO A 351 -15.55 30.86 0.53
C PRO A 351 -15.54 32.39 0.64
N GLU A 352 -16.59 33.01 1.19
CA GLU A 352 -16.73 34.46 1.39
C GLU A 352 -15.66 35.04 2.32
N GLU A 353 -15.24 34.25 3.32
CA GLU A 353 -14.25 34.60 4.33
C GLU A 353 -12.81 34.38 3.82
N CYS A 354 -12.65 33.80 2.62
CA CYS A 354 -11.35 33.53 2.06
C CYS A 354 -10.66 34.82 1.62
N GLU A 355 -9.34 34.92 1.88
CA GLU A 355 -8.52 36.10 1.60
C GLU A 355 -8.52 36.48 0.12
N VAL A 356 -8.74 35.50 -0.76
CA VAL A 356 -8.84 35.73 -2.21
C VAL A 356 -10.16 36.36 -2.64
N MET A 357 -11.11 36.54 -1.72
CA MET A 357 -12.31 37.32 -1.94
C MET A 357 -12.06 38.78 -1.54
N LYS A 358 -12.46 39.71 -2.42
CA LYS A 358 -12.47 41.14 -2.14
C LYS A 358 -13.78 41.72 -2.65
N LEU A 359 -14.53 42.41 -1.78
CA LEU A 359 -15.86 42.94 -2.11
C LEU A 359 -16.78 41.87 -2.73
N ALA A 360 -16.85 40.70 -2.08
CA ALA A 360 -17.62 39.51 -2.50
C ALA A 360 -17.25 38.90 -3.87
N SER A 361 -16.16 39.33 -4.49
CA SER A 361 -15.68 38.80 -5.78
C SER A 361 -14.31 38.16 -5.65
N CYS A 362 -14.09 37.06 -6.36
CA CYS A 362 -12.79 36.38 -6.37
C CYS A 362 -11.76 37.18 -7.17
N THR A 363 -10.58 37.41 -6.60
CA THR A 363 -9.47 38.11 -7.26
C THR A 363 -8.58 37.18 -8.08
N VAL A 364 -8.75 35.86 -7.98
CA VAL A 364 -7.85 34.84 -8.56
C VAL A 364 -8.43 34.17 -9.80
N CYS A 365 -9.72 33.83 -9.83
CA CYS A 365 -10.29 33.11 -10.97
C CYS A 365 -10.44 33.99 -12.22
N THR A 366 -10.39 33.38 -13.40
CA THR A 366 -10.48 34.10 -14.69
C THR A 366 -11.73 34.97 -14.79
N GLY A 367 -12.87 34.47 -14.32
CA GLY A 367 -14.16 35.15 -14.43
C GLY A 367 -14.44 36.19 -13.35
N ARG A 368 -13.52 36.40 -12.38
CA ARG A 368 -13.76 37.20 -11.17
C ARG A 368 -15.12 36.90 -10.53
N CYS A 369 -15.45 35.61 -10.46
CA CYS A 369 -16.78 35.15 -10.09
C CYS A 369 -17.11 35.54 -8.64
N PRO A 370 -18.39 35.73 -8.29
CA PRO A 370 -18.79 36.01 -6.93
C PRO A 370 -18.50 34.83 -6.00
N ALA A 371 -18.36 35.08 -4.70
CA ALA A 371 -18.08 34.07 -3.69
C ALA A 371 -19.09 32.89 -3.72
N SER A 372 -20.35 33.17 -4.06
CA SER A 372 -21.41 32.15 -4.21
C SER A 372 -21.17 31.12 -5.32
N LYS A 373 -20.22 31.37 -6.23
CA LYS A 373 -19.78 30.41 -7.26
C LYS A 373 -18.54 29.62 -6.84
N HIS A 374 -18.13 29.77 -5.59
CA HIS A 374 -16.99 29.07 -5.03
C HIS A 374 -17.44 28.06 -3.98
N VAL A 375 -16.71 26.96 -3.91
CA VAL A 375 -16.91 25.92 -2.90
C VAL A 375 -15.57 25.72 -2.19
N LYS A 376 -15.63 25.60 -0.87
CA LYS A 376 -14.51 25.12 -0.05
C LYS A 376 -14.77 23.66 0.28
N ASP A 377 -13.94 22.76 -0.23
CA ASP A 377 -14.01 21.33 0.06
C ASP A 377 -12.64 20.66 -0.08
N ASN A 378 -12.58 19.37 0.21
CA ASN A 378 -11.38 18.54 0.17
C ASN A 378 -11.01 18.04 -1.23
N TRP A 379 -11.46 18.72 -2.27
CA TRP A 379 -11.15 18.39 -3.66
C TRP A 379 -10.36 19.53 -4.29
N ARG A 380 -9.57 19.23 -5.33
CA ARG A 380 -8.93 20.21 -6.21
C ARG A 380 -9.13 19.84 -7.67
N TYR A 381 -9.18 20.85 -8.54
CA TYR A 381 -9.09 20.63 -9.98
C TYR A 381 -7.65 20.30 -10.35
N VAL A 382 -7.44 19.23 -11.10
CA VAL A 382 -6.14 18.90 -11.69
C VAL A 382 -6.30 18.70 -13.18
N THR A 383 -5.22 18.96 -13.92
CA THR A 383 -5.18 18.64 -15.34
C THR A 383 -4.57 17.25 -15.51
N LYS A 384 -5.34 16.31 -16.07
CA LYS A 384 -4.88 14.97 -16.45
C LYS A 384 -4.85 14.82 -17.97
N THR A 385 -4.12 13.83 -18.45
CA THR A 385 -4.07 13.46 -19.88
C THR A 385 -4.60 12.06 -20.08
N ARG A 386 -5.28 11.82 -21.19
CA ARG A 386 -5.67 10.48 -21.65
C ARG A 386 -5.31 10.31 -23.13
N LYS A 387 -4.93 9.10 -23.52
CA LYS A 387 -4.72 8.76 -24.92
C LYS A 387 -6.06 8.56 -25.61
N VAL A 388 -6.27 9.25 -26.72
CA VAL A 388 -7.47 9.10 -27.55
C VAL A 388 -7.09 9.01 -29.01
N GLU A 389 -7.72 8.09 -29.73
CA GLU A 389 -7.65 8.04 -31.18
C GLU A 389 -8.66 9.01 -31.77
N ARG A 390 -8.22 9.83 -32.72
CA ARG A 390 -9.04 10.82 -33.41
C ARG A 390 -8.88 10.70 -34.92
N THR A 391 -10.00 10.76 -35.61
CA THR A 391 -10.06 10.83 -37.07
C THR A 391 -9.86 12.25 -37.58
N LYS A 392 -9.48 12.40 -38.85
CA LYS A 392 -9.35 13.72 -39.50
C LYS A 392 -10.64 14.55 -39.40
N GLU A 393 -11.81 13.91 -39.50
CA GLU A 393 -13.11 14.57 -39.42
C GLU A 393 -13.39 15.12 -38.02
N GLU A 394 -13.10 14.34 -36.96
CA GLU A 394 -13.23 14.78 -35.56
C GLU A 394 -12.25 15.91 -35.23
N LEU A 395 -11.05 15.88 -35.79
CA LEU A 395 -10.08 16.98 -35.65
C LEU A 395 -10.55 18.25 -36.34
N LYS A 396 -11.15 18.15 -37.54
CA LYS A 396 -11.80 19.28 -38.23
C LYS A 396 -12.92 19.85 -37.37
N GLN A 397 -13.79 19.02 -36.79
CA GLN A 397 -14.86 19.50 -35.89
C GLN A 397 -14.32 20.22 -34.65
N ARG A 398 -13.21 19.76 -34.08
CA ARG A 398 -12.62 20.33 -32.87
C ARG A 398 -11.91 21.68 -33.12
N TYR A 399 -11.20 21.81 -34.22
CA TYR A 399 -10.30 22.95 -34.47
C TYR A 399 -10.80 23.92 -35.55
N CYS A 400 -11.66 23.50 -36.47
CA CYS A 400 -12.29 24.38 -37.45
C CYS A 400 -13.66 24.84 -36.93
N LYS A 401 -13.83 26.15 -36.70
CA LYS A 401 -15.13 26.72 -36.30
C LYS A 401 -16.08 26.74 -37.50
N SER A 402 -17.34 26.38 -37.31
CA SER A 402 -18.39 26.26 -38.34
C SER A 402 -19.00 27.59 -38.83
N ASN A 403 -18.37 28.76 -38.59
CA ASN A 403 -18.93 30.06 -38.96
C ASN A 403 -17.96 30.89 -39.80
N SER A 404 -18.08 30.79 -41.13
CA SER A 404 -18.13 31.90 -42.09
C SER A 404 -18.19 31.34 -43.52
N ASP A 405 -19.13 31.84 -44.32
CA ASP A 405 -19.53 31.42 -45.68
C ASP A 405 -18.47 31.50 -46.80
N THR A 406 -17.18 31.30 -46.53
CA THR A 406 -16.15 31.32 -47.58
C THR A 406 -14.98 30.41 -47.24
N LYS A 407 -14.73 29.44 -48.13
CA LYS A 407 -13.59 28.51 -48.23
C LYS A 407 -13.40 27.53 -47.07
N GLU A 408 -13.34 26.25 -47.44
CA GLU A 408 -12.96 25.12 -46.59
C GLU A 408 -11.62 25.41 -45.87
N THR A 409 -11.65 25.87 -44.62
CA THR A 409 -10.41 26.11 -43.87
C THR A 409 -9.65 24.80 -43.68
N ASN A 410 -8.43 24.74 -44.21
CA ASN A 410 -7.55 23.59 -44.09
C ASN A 410 -7.23 23.35 -42.60
N LEU A 411 -7.38 22.11 -42.12
CA LEU A 411 -7.09 21.72 -40.74
C LEU A 411 -5.70 22.18 -40.28
N THR A 412 -4.71 22.14 -41.17
CA THR A 412 -3.35 22.62 -40.90
C THR A 412 -3.31 24.10 -40.51
N GLU A 413 -4.06 24.95 -41.22
CA GLU A 413 -4.12 26.39 -40.93
C GLU A 413 -4.83 26.67 -39.60
N ALA A 414 -5.91 25.92 -39.32
CA ALA A 414 -6.63 26.00 -38.05
C ALA A 414 -5.73 25.63 -36.85
N LEU A 415 -4.93 24.55 -36.98
CA LEU A 415 -3.97 24.12 -35.96
C LEU A 415 -2.85 25.16 -35.76
N VAL A 416 -2.31 25.74 -36.83
CA VAL A 416 -1.30 26.82 -36.75
C VAL A 416 -1.88 28.06 -36.05
N LYS A 417 -3.12 28.45 -36.39
CA LYS A 417 -3.81 29.57 -35.76
C LYS A 417 -4.06 29.33 -34.27
N GLU A 418 -4.50 28.13 -33.90
CA GLU A 418 -4.71 27.78 -32.49
C GLU A 418 -3.39 27.70 -31.71
N MET A 419 -2.32 27.15 -32.31
CA MET A 419 -0.98 27.15 -31.72
C MET A 419 -0.49 28.57 -31.43
N LYS A 420 -0.69 29.51 -32.37
CA LYS A 420 -0.36 30.94 -32.18
C LYS A 420 -1.19 31.57 -31.05
N ASN A 421 -2.47 31.23 -30.96
CA ASN A 421 -3.35 31.68 -29.89
C ASN A 421 -2.91 31.16 -28.50
N LEU A 422 -2.56 29.88 -28.41
CA LEU A 422 -2.03 29.25 -27.19
C LEU A 422 -0.69 29.87 -26.78
N ASN A 423 0.22 30.13 -27.72
CA ASN A 423 1.49 30.82 -27.45
C ASN A 423 1.24 32.22 -26.84
N ARG A 424 0.32 33.01 -27.43
CA ARG A 424 -0.03 34.33 -26.89
C ARG A 424 -0.63 34.26 -25.48
N LYS A 425 -1.55 33.31 -25.25
CA LYS A 425 -2.16 33.09 -23.92
C LYS A 425 -1.10 32.69 -22.89
N LYS A 426 -0.21 31.75 -23.23
CA LYS A 426 0.91 31.32 -22.38
C LYS A 426 1.78 32.52 -21.98
N GLY A 427 2.21 33.34 -22.94
CA GLY A 427 2.99 34.55 -22.67
C GLY A 427 2.27 35.53 -21.74
N THR A 428 0.95 35.73 -21.94
CA THR A 428 0.13 36.59 -21.07
C THR A 428 0.07 36.08 -19.63
N TRP A 429 -0.04 34.77 -19.43
CA TRP A 429 -0.06 34.17 -18.08
C TRP A 429 1.29 34.27 -17.38
N ILE A 430 2.39 34.02 -18.10
CA ILE A 430 3.76 34.18 -17.59
C ILE A 430 4.00 35.63 -17.14
N GLU A 431 3.61 36.60 -17.97
CA GLU A 431 3.78 38.02 -17.61
C GLU A 431 2.95 38.40 -16.37
N LYS A 432 1.70 37.94 -16.28
CA LYS A 432 0.89 38.18 -15.08
C LYS A 432 1.50 37.56 -13.82
N SER A 433 2.17 36.41 -13.94
CA SER A 433 2.81 35.73 -12.81
C SER A 433 4.01 36.53 -12.33
N TYR A 434 4.78 37.06 -13.27
CA TYR A 434 5.88 37.98 -12.98
C TYR A 434 5.42 39.26 -12.28
N GLN A 435 4.36 39.91 -12.77
CA GLN A 435 3.80 41.10 -12.15
C GLN A 435 3.26 40.83 -10.73
N CYS A 436 2.82 39.61 -10.43
CA CYS A 436 2.47 39.21 -9.07
C CYS A 436 3.71 38.97 -8.21
N ALA A 437 4.73 38.30 -8.75
CA ALA A 437 5.96 37.94 -8.03
C ALA A 437 6.74 39.18 -7.55
N ILE A 438 6.88 40.21 -8.39
CA ILE A 438 7.61 41.44 -8.03
C ILE A 438 6.89 42.30 -6.96
N LYS A 439 5.62 42.00 -6.68
CA LYS A 439 4.83 42.67 -5.64
C LYS A 439 4.82 41.90 -4.31
N LEU A 440 5.51 40.76 -4.24
CA LEU A 440 5.65 40.00 -3.01
C LEU A 440 6.53 40.76 -2.03
N ASP A 441 6.14 40.75 -0.76
CA ASP A 441 6.86 41.42 0.31
C ASP A 441 8.11 40.61 0.73
N PRO A 442 9.33 41.20 0.66
CA PRO A 442 10.57 40.58 1.13
C PRO A 442 10.54 40.05 2.57
N ALA A 443 9.80 40.70 3.49
CA ALA A 443 9.70 40.27 4.87
C ALA A 443 8.88 38.97 5.01
N LEU A 444 7.84 38.80 4.18
CA LEU A 444 6.97 37.61 4.19
C LEU A 444 7.56 36.43 3.40
N LEU A 445 8.49 36.70 2.48
CA LEU A 445 9.22 35.68 1.71
C LEU A 445 10.10 34.78 2.59
N LYS A 446 10.55 35.27 3.76
CA LYS A 446 11.30 34.49 4.75
C LYS A 446 10.42 33.57 5.59
N VAL A 447 9.13 33.89 5.70
CA VAL A 447 8.18 33.24 6.62
C VAL A 447 7.31 32.19 5.91
N ASN A 448 6.88 32.44 4.67
CA ASN A 448 5.95 31.58 3.94
C ASN A 448 6.62 30.91 2.73
N SER A 449 7.53 29.99 3.02
CA SER A 449 8.69 29.79 2.15
C SER A 449 8.59 28.61 1.17
N VAL A 450 7.68 27.65 1.35
CA VAL A 450 7.65 26.46 0.46
C VAL A 450 6.76 26.65 -0.76
N SER A 451 5.50 27.09 -0.57
CA SER A 451 4.56 27.26 -1.67
C SER A 451 4.93 28.45 -2.57
N THR A 452 5.44 29.53 -1.98
CA THR A 452 5.92 30.72 -2.70
C THR A 452 7.17 30.41 -3.53
N TYR A 453 8.09 29.59 -3.02
CA TYR A 453 9.30 29.18 -3.73
C TYR A 453 9.01 28.27 -4.93
N ILE A 454 8.18 27.23 -4.78
CA ILE A 454 7.77 26.36 -5.93
C ILE A 454 7.15 27.23 -7.04
N ASN A 455 6.44 28.28 -6.63
CA ASN A 455 5.83 29.21 -7.56
C ASN A 455 6.86 30.10 -8.31
N LEU A 456 7.93 30.50 -7.62
CA LEU A 456 9.01 31.33 -8.18
C LEU A 456 9.96 30.52 -9.08
N ASP A 457 10.39 29.32 -8.68
CA ASP A 457 11.30 28.48 -9.49
C ASP A 457 10.71 28.13 -10.86
N PHE A 458 9.45 27.68 -10.89
CA PHE A 458 8.74 27.43 -12.14
C PHE A 458 8.69 28.68 -13.02
N LEU A 459 8.45 29.85 -12.43
CA LEU A 459 8.38 31.11 -13.16
C LEU A 459 9.75 31.53 -13.71
N ILE A 460 10.82 31.39 -12.92
CA ILE A 460 12.22 31.63 -13.35
C ILE A 460 12.54 30.74 -14.55
N LYS A 461 12.23 29.43 -14.46
CA LYS A 461 12.44 28.50 -15.57
C LYS A 461 11.68 28.90 -16.83
N LYS A 462 10.39 29.26 -16.72
CA LYS A 462 9.59 29.71 -17.87
C LYS A 462 10.06 31.04 -18.45
N MET A 463 10.62 31.93 -17.63
CA MET A 463 11.22 33.19 -18.10
C MET A 463 12.56 32.94 -18.80
N LYS A 464 13.39 32.01 -18.31
CA LYS A 464 14.61 31.55 -18.97
C LYS A 464 14.32 30.96 -20.36
N ASP A 465 13.29 30.12 -20.48
CA ASP A 465 12.83 29.58 -21.76
C ASP A 465 12.41 30.68 -22.77
N GLY A 466 12.01 31.86 -22.27
CA GLY A 466 11.58 33.01 -23.07
C GLY A 466 12.69 34.00 -23.45
N GLY A 467 13.90 33.88 -22.86
CA GLY A 467 15.07 34.71 -23.16
C GLY A 467 15.10 36.11 -22.53
N ASP A 468 14.19 36.44 -21.59
CA ASP A 468 14.13 37.77 -20.93
C ASP A 468 15.05 37.80 -19.69
N THR A 469 16.33 38.10 -19.91
CA THR A 469 17.39 38.04 -18.89
C THR A 469 17.21 39.05 -17.75
N GLU A 470 16.62 40.22 -18.03
CA GLU A 470 16.37 41.25 -17.02
C GLU A 470 15.30 40.81 -16.01
N LYS A 471 14.19 40.23 -16.49
CA LYS A 471 13.15 39.69 -15.61
C LYS A 471 13.62 38.48 -14.83
N VAL A 472 14.44 37.61 -15.45
CA VAL A 472 15.08 36.48 -14.76
C VAL A 472 15.93 36.99 -13.60
N HIS A 473 16.81 37.98 -13.83
CA HIS A 473 17.65 38.53 -12.77
C HIS A 473 16.82 39.11 -11.61
N LYS A 474 15.73 39.84 -11.91
CA LYS A 474 14.83 40.36 -10.86
C LYS A 474 14.16 39.24 -10.06
N LEU A 475 13.73 38.15 -10.71
CA LEU A 475 13.17 36.99 -10.01
C LEU A 475 14.24 36.25 -9.20
N GLU A 476 15.46 36.14 -9.71
CA GLU A 476 16.60 35.53 -8.99
C GLU A 476 17.03 36.38 -7.78
N MET A 477 16.88 37.72 -7.83
CA MET A 477 17.04 38.59 -6.67
C MET A 477 15.93 38.41 -5.62
N ILE A 478 14.69 38.15 -6.05
CA ILE A 478 13.59 37.83 -5.12
C ILE A 478 13.83 36.44 -4.52
N ASP A 479 14.31 35.49 -5.32
CA ASP A 479 14.71 34.16 -4.88
C ASP A 479 15.87 34.21 -3.89
N SER A 480 16.86 35.07 -4.10
CA SER A 480 18.01 35.27 -3.20
C SER A 480 17.61 35.71 -1.79
N GLN A 481 16.46 36.38 -1.64
CA GLN A 481 15.94 36.87 -0.36
C GLN A 481 15.18 35.81 0.46
N MET A 482 14.90 34.63 -0.11
CA MET A 482 14.24 33.53 0.59
C MET A 482 15.18 32.82 1.56
N ASP A 483 14.61 32.29 2.65
CA ASP A 483 15.35 31.59 3.69
C ASP A 483 16.17 30.39 3.16
N GLY A 484 17.38 30.19 3.69
CA GLY A 484 18.27 29.10 3.32
C GLY A 484 17.68 27.72 3.64
N GLY A 485 16.86 27.62 4.69
CA GLY A 485 16.06 26.45 5.02
C GLY A 485 15.05 26.13 3.91
N ALA A 486 14.32 27.11 3.41
CA ALA A 486 13.38 26.96 2.28
C ALA A 486 14.07 26.52 0.98
N LYS A 487 15.24 27.11 0.69
CA LYS A 487 16.12 26.68 -0.41
C LYS A 487 16.67 25.28 -0.22
N SER A 488 16.92 24.83 1.00
CA SER A 488 17.32 23.44 1.27
C SER A 488 16.15 22.44 1.18
N VAL A 489 14.91 22.90 1.39
CA VAL A 489 13.67 22.14 1.21
C VAL A 489 13.39 21.88 -0.27
N ILE A 490 13.73 22.82 -1.17
CA ILE A 490 13.32 22.76 -2.60
C ILE A 490 14.50 22.76 -3.60
N GLY A 491 15.70 23.20 -3.19
CA GLY A 491 16.96 22.94 -3.90
C GLY A 491 17.31 21.45 -3.94
N CYS A 492 16.68 20.65 -3.06
CA CYS A 492 16.25 19.32 -3.44
C CYS A 492 14.98 19.46 -4.29
N SER A 493 15.12 19.44 -5.62
CA SER A 493 14.07 18.92 -6.49
C SER A 493 13.55 17.65 -5.80
N VAL A 494 12.39 17.66 -5.13
CA VAL A 494 12.08 16.71 -4.04
C VAL A 494 12.47 15.30 -4.46
N ASP A 495 13.68 14.90 -4.05
CA ASP A 495 14.17 13.59 -4.38
C ASP A 495 13.61 12.72 -3.27
N ASN A 496 12.32 12.40 -3.41
CA ASN A 496 11.61 11.43 -2.58
C ASN A 496 12.34 10.08 -2.56
N THR A 497 13.36 9.92 -3.40
CA THR A 497 14.22 8.75 -3.53
C THR A 497 15.57 8.89 -2.82
N SER A 498 15.88 10.06 -2.23
CA SER A 498 17.09 10.25 -1.44
C SER A 498 17.02 9.47 -0.12
N ILE A 499 18.11 8.81 0.25
CA ILE A 499 18.17 7.92 1.42
C ILE A 499 17.83 8.68 2.72
N GLN A 500 18.30 9.91 2.89
CA GLN A 500 17.97 10.75 4.05
C GLN A 500 16.47 11.06 4.16
N HIS A 501 15.78 11.29 3.04
CA HIS A 501 14.34 11.49 3.02
C HIS A 501 13.59 10.19 3.39
N ILE A 502 14.12 9.03 3.00
CA ILE A 502 13.51 7.74 3.31
C ILE A 502 13.72 7.40 4.80
N ILE A 503 14.92 7.64 5.34
CA ILE A 503 15.23 7.51 6.78
C ILE A 503 14.25 8.34 7.61
N SER A 504 14.06 9.61 7.28
CA SER A 504 13.16 10.51 8.02
C SER A 504 11.66 10.13 7.91
N ASN A 505 11.28 9.32 6.92
CA ASN A 505 9.93 8.81 6.73
C ASN A 505 9.79 7.29 7.03
N SER A 506 10.71 6.74 7.82
CA SER A 506 10.71 5.33 8.23
C SER A 506 10.84 5.21 9.74
N ASP A 507 10.37 4.09 10.30
CA ASP A 507 10.39 3.85 11.74
C ASP A 507 11.59 2.97 12.12
N VAL A 508 12.36 3.31 13.15
CA VAL A 508 13.55 2.53 13.55
C VAL A 508 13.11 1.21 14.20
N ILE A 509 13.56 0.08 13.66
CA ILE A 509 13.37 -1.27 14.22
C ILE A 509 14.54 -1.62 15.14
N SER A 510 15.77 -1.46 14.65
CA SER A 510 16.99 -1.77 15.41
C SER A 510 18.01 -0.63 15.25
N PRO A 511 18.53 -0.08 16.37
CA PRO A 511 19.52 1.01 16.35
C PRO A 511 20.97 0.52 16.13
N GLY A 512 21.22 -0.79 16.06
CA GLY A 512 22.55 -1.35 15.79
C GLY A 512 23.05 -0.95 14.41
N PRO A 513 24.36 -0.97 14.11
CA PRO A 513 24.87 -0.70 12.77
C PRO A 513 24.74 -1.96 11.90
N PRO A 514 24.13 -1.92 10.69
CA PRO A 514 23.42 -0.77 10.11
C PRO A 514 22.06 -0.56 10.80
N VAL A 515 21.64 0.70 10.93
CA VAL A 515 20.34 1.02 11.54
C VAL A 515 19.25 0.44 10.63
N VAL A 516 18.38 -0.38 11.21
CA VAL A 516 17.31 -1.05 10.47
C VAL A 516 16.04 -0.23 10.59
N TYR A 517 15.48 0.17 9.45
CA TYR A 517 14.29 1.02 9.33
C TYR A 517 13.13 0.25 8.69
N GLN A 518 11.93 0.33 9.28
CA GLN A 518 10.67 -0.07 8.68
C GLN A 518 10.18 1.02 7.72
N LEU A 519 10.02 0.69 6.43
CA LEU A 519 9.45 1.61 5.45
C LEU A 519 7.96 1.84 5.73
N ARG A 520 7.52 3.10 5.67
CA ARG A 520 6.09 3.44 5.64
C ARG A 520 5.52 3.20 4.25
N THR A 521 4.59 2.26 4.15
CA THR A 521 4.01 1.81 2.89
C THR A 521 2.50 2.04 2.83
N ARG A 522 1.95 2.10 1.61
CA ARG A 522 0.50 2.09 1.39
C ARG A 522 0.05 0.64 1.24
N LYS A 523 -0.80 0.18 2.17
CA LYS A 523 -1.42 -1.14 2.12
C LYS A 523 -2.85 -1.03 1.61
N GLU A 524 -3.14 -1.74 0.52
CA GLU A 524 -4.47 -1.81 -0.09
C GLU A 524 -4.88 -3.27 -0.25
N THR A 525 -6.08 -3.61 0.20
CA THR A 525 -6.68 -4.92 -0.07
C THR A 525 -7.72 -4.74 -1.16
N VAL A 526 -7.41 -5.22 -2.37
CA VAL A 526 -8.33 -5.18 -3.51
C VAL A 526 -8.83 -6.60 -3.75
N GLU A 527 -10.16 -6.78 -3.68
CA GLU A 527 -10.83 -8.08 -3.72
C GLU A 527 -10.38 -9.00 -2.56
N THR A 528 -9.34 -9.81 -2.81
CA THR A 528 -8.77 -10.80 -1.90
C THR A 528 -7.24 -10.70 -1.80
N LEU A 529 -6.63 -9.73 -2.50
CA LEU A 529 -5.19 -9.63 -2.67
C LEU A 529 -4.65 -8.41 -1.93
N THR A 530 -3.58 -8.60 -1.17
CA THR A 530 -2.91 -7.54 -0.43
C THR A 530 -1.81 -6.93 -1.29
N ARG A 531 -1.87 -5.61 -1.48
CA ARG A 531 -0.84 -4.83 -2.17
C ARG A 531 -0.15 -3.91 -1.19
N VAL A 532 1.18 -3.95 -1.20
CA VAL A 532 2.04 -3.09 -0.38
C VAL A 532 2.84 -2.22 -1.34
N THR A 533 2.54 -0.93 -1.37
CA THR A 533 3.15 0.01 -2.31
C THR A 533 4.08 0.98 -1.60
N PHE A 534 5.30 1.12 -2.13
CA PHE A 534 6.27 2.11 -1.72
C PHE A 534 6.67 2.99 -2.92
N GLY A 535 6.58 4.32 -2.74
CA GLY A 535 6.82 5.31 -3.79
C GLY A 535 5.63 5.55 -4.73
N LYS A 536 5.86 6.25 -5.84
CA LYS A 536 4.81 6.65 -6.82
C LYS A 536 5.12 6.09 -8.20
N LYS A 537 4.14 5.38 -8.78
CA LYS A 537 4.26 4.78 -10.11
C LYS A 537 4.44 5.84 -11.19
N ASN A 538 5.53 5.76 -11.94
CA ASN A 538 5.71 6.54 -13.15
C ASN A 538 5.21 5.73 -14.37
N GLN A 539 4.14 6.19 -15.02
CA GLN A 539 3.56 5.50 -16.18
C GLN A 539 4.49 5.47 -17.40
N SER A 540 5.50 6.35 -17.47
CA SER A 540 6.45 6.38 -18.58
C SER A 540 7.64 5.43 -18.38
N LYS A 541 7.75 4.77 -17.21
CA LYS A 541 8.85 3.86 -16.90
C LYS A 541 8.40 2.40 -16.97
N PRO A 542 9.24 1.49 -17.49
CA PRO A 542 8.92 0.06 -17.50
C PRO A 542 8.84 -0.48 -16.07
N ASN A 543 8.04 -1.53 -15.87
CA ASN A 543 7.88 -2.22 -14.60
C ASN A 543 8.13 -3.71 -14.79
N LYS A 544 9.05 -4.29 -14.00
CA LYS A 544 9.40 -5.71 -14.05
C LYS A 544 8.72 -6.44 -12.89
N THR A 545 8.06 -7.55 -13.23
CA THR A 545 7.27 -8.35 -12.28
C THR A 545 7.94 -9.69 -12.01
N ILE A 546 8.15 -10.01 -10.74
CA ILE A 546 8.85 -11.22 -10.27
C ILE A 546 7.90 -11.98 -9.35
N LEU A 547 7.83 -13.30 -9.49
CA LEU A 547 7.16 -14.19 -8.54
C LEU A 547 8.20 -14.95 -7.73
N LEU A 548 8.13 -14.92 -6.40
CA LEU A 548 9.04 -15.65 -5.52
C LEU A 548 8.35 -16.87 -4.91
N VAL A 549 9.01 -18.04 -5.00
CA VAL A 549 8.50 -19.32 -4.50
C VAL A 549 9.62 -20.10 -3.82
N GLY A 550 9.32 -20.69 -2.67
CA GLY A 550 10.27 -21.52 -1.92
C GLY A 550 9.70 -21.92 -0.56
N GLU A 551 10.40 -22.79 0.15
CA GLU A 551 9.99 -23.25 1.49
C GLU A 551 9.96 -22.11 2.53
N THR A 552 9.27 -22.35 3.66
CA THR A 552 9.36 -21.48 4.84
C THR A 552 10.82 -21.39 5.31
N GLY A 553 11.30 -20.18 5.60
CA GLY A 553 12.68 -19.96 6.02
C GLY A 553 13.72 -20.02 4.92
N ALA A 554 13.36 -20.16 3.63
CA ALA A 554 14.29 -20.12 2.51
C ALA A 554 14.95 -18.73 2.28
N GLY A 555 14.44 -17.68 2.94
CA GLY A 555 14.96 -16.31 2.83
C GLY A 555 14.24 -15.43 1.80
N LYS A 556 12.96 -15.72 1.48
CA LYS A 556 12.14 -14.93 0.54
C LYS A 556 11.99 -13.47 1.00
N SER A 557 11.51 -13.24 2.22
CA SER A 557 11.34 -11.90 2.80
C SER A 557 12.66 -11.13 2.84
N THR A 558 13.75 -11.79 3.21
CA THR A 558 15.08 -11.19 3.22
C THR A 558 15.53 -10.78 1.82
N LEU A 559 15.24 -11.60 0.81
CA LEU A 559 15.52 -11.29 -0.58
C LEU A 559 14.68 -10.12 -1.10
N ILE A 560 13.40 -10.01 -0.70
CA ILE A 560 12.55 -8.86 -1.02
C ILE A 560 13.17 -7.58 -0.45
N ASN A 561 13.55 -7.59 0.83
CA ASN A 561 14.21 -6.44 1.46
C ASN A 561 15.53 -6.10 0.74
N ALA A 562 16.33 -7.10 0.36
CA ALA A 562 17.55 -6.89 -0.42
C ALA A 562 17.28 -6.25 -1.80
N LEU A 563 16.26 -6.70 -2.51
CA LEU A 563 15.83 -6.11 -3.80
C LEU A 563 15.36 -4.66 -3.63
N VAL A 564 14.65 -4.34 -2.55
CA VAL A 564 14.20 -2.97 -2.26
C VAL A 564 15.40 -2.05 -2.01
N ASN A 565 16.32 -2.45 -1.13
CA ASN A 565 17.53 -1.67 -0.86
C ASN A 565 18.39 -1.50 -2.12
N TYR A 566 18.51 -2.54 -2.93
CA TYR A 566 19.21 -2.48 -4.21
C TYR A 566 18.56 -1.50 -5.19
N ALA A 567 17.24 -1.56 -5.36
CA ALA A 567 16.49 -0.65 -6.21
C ALA A 567 16.64 0.81 -5.77
N MET A 568 16.66 1.05 -4.47
CA MET A 568 16.86 2.36 -3.85
C MET A 568 18.30 2.89 -3.96
N GLY A 569 19.27 2.03 -4.28
CA GLY A 569 20.69 2.39 -4.36
C GLY A 569 21.40 2.45 -3.01
N VAL A 570 20.91 1.71 -2.01
CA VAL A 570 21.49 1.68 -0.66
C VAL A 570 22.78 0.86 -0.63
N THR A 571 23.87 1.50 -0.25
CA THR A 571 25.20 0.90 -0.15
C THR A 571 25.58 0.59 1.30
N LEU A 572 26.69 -0.12 1.50
CA LEU A 572 27.16 -0.49 2.84
C LEU A 572 27.57 0.75 3.65
N GLU A 573 28.03 1.79 2.97
CA GLU A 573 28.51 3.06 3.50
C GLU A 573 27.38 3.93 4.09
N ASP A 574 26.15 3.75 3.61
CA ASP A 574 24.98 4.48 4.11
C ASP A 574 24.64 4.15 5.57
N LYS A 575 25.16 3.02 6.08
CA LYS A 575 24.91 2.51 7.46
C LYS A 575 23.41 2.40 7.80
N ALA A 576 22.56 2.29 6.79
CA ALA A 576 21.11 2.15 6.89
C ALA A 576 20.65 0.91 6.14
N TRP A 577 19.62 0.25 6.64
CA TRP A 577 18.97 -0.88 6.00
C TRP A 577 17.46 -0.74 6.09
N PHE A 578 16.75 -0.90 4.99
CA PHE A 578 15.29 -0.73 4.95
C PHE A 578 14.56 -2.07 4.84
N GLN A 579 13.46 -2.21 5.58
CA GLN A 579 12.56 -3.35 5.51
C GLN A 579 11.20 -2.90 4.97
N ILE A 580 10.71 -3.59 3.94
CA ILE A 580 9.35 -3.39 3.39
C ILE A 580 8.38 -4.48 3.87
N VAL A 581 8.92 -5.67 4.17
CA VAL A 581 8.17 -6.78 4.75
C VAL A 581 8.08 -6.53 6.26
N GLU A 582 6.87 -6.47 6.81
CA GLU A 582 6.67 -6.34 8.25
C GLU A 582 6.81 -7.71 8.93
N ASP A 583 7.69 -7.81 9.93
CA ASP A 583 7.79 -9.00 10.77
C ASP A 583 6.59 -9.05 11.74
N GLU A 584 5.55 -9.81 11.39
CA GLU A 584 4.54 -10.21 12.36
C GLU A 584 5.23 -11.09 13.40
N ASN A 585 5.21 -10.75 14.70
CA ASN A 585 5.85 -11.49 15.81
C ASN A 585 5.48 -13.00 15.87
N ARG A 586 5.99 -13.82 14.96
CA ARG A 586 5.73 -15.25 14.78
C ARG A 586 7.05 -16.01 14.82
N SER A 587 7.02 -17.25 15.30
CA SER A 587 8.21 -18.10 15.39
C SER A 587 8.88 -18.32 14.02
N GLN A 588 10.21 -18.44 13.96
CA GLN A 588 10.95 -18.77 12.71
C GLN A 588 10.51 -20.11 12.07
N THR A 589 9.77 -20.93 12.83
CA THR A 589 9.18 -22.21 12.42
C THR A 589 7.80 -22.07 11.76
N GLU A 590 7.17 -20.90 11.83
CA GLU A 590 5.88 -20.59 11.20
C GLU A 590 6.07 -19.69 9.98
N SER A 591 5.19 -19.80 8.98
CA SER A 591 5.25 -18.88 7.84
C SER A 591 5.00 -17.44 8.28
N GLN A 592 5.96 -16.59 7.97
CA GLN A 592 5.92 -15.14 8.20
C GLN A 592 4.91 -14.45 7.28
N THR A 593 4.61 -15.02 6.10
CA THR A 593 3.59 -14.51 5.17
C THR A 593 2.33 -15.40 5.24
N SER A 594 1.19 -14.81 5.60
CA SER A 594 -0.09 -15.52 5.81
C SER A 594 -1.04 -15.54 4.60
N ASP A 595 -0.69 -14.86 3.51
CA ASP A 595 -1.40 -14.87 2.22
C ASP A 595 -0.43 -14.42 1.10
N VAL A 596 -0.85 -14.45 -0.16
CA VAL A 596 -0.06 -13.91 -1.29
C VAL A 596 -0.04 -12.38 -1.21
N ILE A 597 1.15 -11.77 -1.16
CA ILE A 597 1.34 -10.31 -1.05
C ILE A 597 2.08 -9.78 -2.28
N VAL A 598 1.58 -8.68 -2.85
CA VAL A 598 2.22 -8.00 -3.97
C VAL A 598 2.91 -6.73 -3.50
N TYR A 599 4.24 -6.73 -3.51
CA TYR A 599 5.08 -5.57 -3.19
C TYR A 599 5.36 -4.76 -4.45
N GLN A 600 5.10 -3.46 -4.40
CA GLN A 600 5.29 -2.53 -5.51
C GLN A 600 6.28 -1.44 -5.10
N ILE A 601 7.44 -1.40 -5.76
CA ILE A 601 8.51 -0.45 -5.50
C ILE A 601 8.64 0.48 -6.70
N PHE A 602 8.28 1.75 -6.50
CA PHE A 602 8.17 2.75 -7.56
C PHE A 602 8.97 4.02 -7.25
N GLY A 603 9.34 4.76 -8.31
CA GLY A 603 9.97 6.07 -8.20
C GLY A 603 11.49 6.03 -8.14
N PHE A 604 12.11 4.85 -8.04
CA PHE A 604 13.56 4.66 -7.96
C PHE A 604 14.22 4.38 -9.33
N GLU A 605 13.47 4.55 -10.42
CA GLU A 605 13.99 4.29 -11.77
C GLU A 605 15.08 5.30 -12.14
N GLY A 606 16.29 4.80 -12.41
CA GLY A 606 17.48 5.60 -12.70
C GLY A 606 18.44 5.77 -11.51
N LYS A 607 18.15 5.15 -10.35
CA LYS A 607 19.17 4.88 -9.33
C LYS A 607 20.00 3.67 -9.77
N THR A 608 19.72 2.49 -9.20
CA THR A 608 20.38 1.26 -9.61
C THR A 608 19.67 0.56 -10.77
N LEU A 609 18.34 0.71 -10.85
CA LEU A 609 17.51 0.00 -11.83
C LEU A 609 16.91 0.98 -12.86
N PRO A 610 16.85 0.64 -14.15
CA PRO A 610 16.19 1.47 -15.16
C PRO A 610 14.66 1.33 -15.16
N PHE A 611 14.11 0.44 -14.34
CA PHE A 611 12.69 0.07 -14.25
C PHE A 611 12.19 0.01 -12.80
N SER A 612 10.87 0.08 -12.64
CA SER A 612 10.15 -0.21 -11.40
C SER A 612 10.07 -1.71 -11.13
N LEU A 613 9.90 -2.10 -9.86
CA LEU A 613 9.80 -3.49 -9.44
C LEU A 613 8.41 -3.82 -8.87
N THR A 614 7.87 -4.95 -9.26
CA THR A 614 6.74 -5.60 -8.61
C THR A 614 7.13 -7.02 -8.22
N VAL A 615 7.04 -7.36 -6.94
CA VAL A 615 7.41 -8.68 -6.41
C VAL A 615 6.18 -9.33 -5.80
N ILE A 616 5.81 -10.50 -6.30
CA ILE A 616 4.74 -11.34 -5.76
C ILE A 616 5.39 -12.30 -4.77
N ASP A 617 5.15 -12.08 -3.49
CA ASP A 617 5.57 -12.98 -2.42
C ASP A 617 4.50 -14.04 -2.20
N THR A 618 4.94 -15.29 -2.09
CA THR A 618 4.06 -16.42 -1.75
C THR A 618 4.42 -16.94 -0.36
N PRO A 619 3.46 -17.37 0.46
CA PRO A 619 3.76 -18.12 1.67
C PRO A 619 4.65 -19.33 1.37
N GLY A 620 5.35 -19.84 2.38
CA GLY A 620 6.08 -21.10 2.22
C GLY A 620 5.10 -22.23 1.85
N TYR A 621 5.23 -22.79 0.65
CA TYR A 621 4.48 -23.98 0.25
C TYR A 621 4.89 -25.18 1.12
N GLY A 622 3.95 -26.09 1.39
CA GLY A 622 4.21 -27.28 2.20
C GLY A 622 4.60 -26.97 3.65
N ASP A 623 4.09 -25.87 4.22
CA ASP A 623 4.29 -25.47 5.62
C ASP A 623 3.56 -26.41 6.62
N THR A 624 3.75 -26.23 7.93
CA THR A 624 3.10 -27.06 8.98
C THR A 624 1.57 -27.07 8.92
N ARG A 625 0.97 -26.15 8.16
CA ARG A 625 -0.46 -25.98 7.92
C ARG A 625 -1.06 -26.98 6.91
N GLY A 626 -0.22 -27.75 6.21
CA GLY A 626 -0.65 -28.84 5.34
C GLY A 626 -1.02 -28.43 3.90
N ILE A 627 -1.28 -29.44 3.06
CA ILE A 627 -1.52 -29.32 1.60
C ILE A 627 -2.80 -28.54 1.28
N GLU A 628 -3.77 -28.55 2.19
CA GLU A 628 -5.03 -27.80 2.07
C GLU A 628 -4.76 -26.30 1.93
N TYR A 629 -3.73 -25.81 2.61
CA TYR A 629 -3.32 -24.42 2.51
C TYR A 629 -2.62 -24.12 1.17
N ASP A 630 -1.91 -25.08 0.56
CA ASP A 630 -1.30 -24.93 -0.76
C ASP A 630 -2.35 -24.79 -1.88
N VAL A 631 -3.54 -25.39 -1.70
CA VAL A 631 -4.70 -25.17 -2.58
C VAL A 631 -5.16 -23.72 -2.51
N ILE A 632 -5.24 -23.15 -1.30
CA ILE A 632 -5.61 -21.74 -1.11
C ILE A 632 -4.61 -20.81 -1.81
N ILE A 633 -3.30 -21.06 -1.68
CA ILE A 633 -2.28 -20.26 -2.37
C ILE A 633 -2.45 -20.34 -3.89
N SER A 634 -2.75 -21.54 -4.42
CA SER A 634 -3.01 -21.75 -5.84
C SER A 634 -4.23 -20.95 -6.34
N GLU A 635 -5.32 -20.93 -5.56
CA GLU A 635 -6.51 -20.12 -5.86
C GLU A 635 -6.22 -18.61 -5.82
N ARG A 636 -5.39 -18.17 -4.87
CA ARG A 636 -4.97 -16.76 -4.77
C ARG A 636 -4.15 -16.31 -5.97
N LEU A 637 -3.21 -17.14 -6.41
CA LEU A 637 -2.43 -16.87 -7.63
C LEU A 637 -3.32 -16.87 -8.86
N PHE A 638 -4.28 -17.78 -8.97
CA PHE A 638 -5.26 -17.77 -10.06
C PHE A 638 -6.09 -16.48 -10.08
N GLN A 639 -6.61 -16.04 -8.93
CA GLN A 639 -7.33 -14.77 -8.80
C GLN A 639 -6.45 -13.57 -9.20
N LEU A 640 -5.17 -13.58 -8.80
CA LEU A 640 -4.21 -12.54 -9.16
C LEU A 640 -3.97 -12.43 -10.66
N PHE A 641 -3.85 -13.56 -11.36
CA PHE A 641 -3.59 -13.57 -12.80
C PHE A 641 -4.81 -13.28 -13.65
N GLN A 642 -6.00 -13.55 -13.12
CA GLN A 642 -7.25 -13.36 -13.85
C GLN A 642 -7.87 -11.97 -13.67
N SER A 643 -7.66 -11.34 -12.51
CA SER A 643 -8.29 -10.06 -12.18
C SER A 643 -7.93 -8.96 -13.19
N LYS A 644 -8.89 -8.11 -13.57
CA LYS A 644 -8.64 -7.00 -14.52
C LYS A 644 -7.55 -6.04 -14.02
N SER A 645 -7.54 -5.77 -12.71
CA SER A 645 -6.51 -4.99 -12.03
C SER A 645 -5.28 -5.82 -11.61
N GLY A 646 -5.26 -7.13 -11.92
CA GLY A 646 -4.27 -8.12 -11.54
C GLY A 646 -2.94 -8.05 -12.31
N ILE A 647 -2.20 -9.16 -12.28
CA ILE A 647 -0.90 -9.31 -12.96
C ILE A 647 -1.07 -10.19 -14.19
N HIS A 648 -0.83 -9.63 -15.38
CA HIS A 648 -1.01 -10.34 -16.65
C HIS A 648 0.30 -10.81 -17.29
N GLU A 649 1.43 -10.34 -16.77
CA GLU A 649 2.76 -10.58 -17.33
C GLU A 649 3.81 -10.80 -16.22
N LEU A 650 4.69 -11.78 -16.43
CA LEU A 650 5.83 -12.07 -15.56
C LEU A 650 7.16 -11.92 -16.32
N HIS A 651 8.17 -11.45 -15.59
CA HIS A 651 9.54 -11.35 -16.10
C HIS A 651 10.42 -12.47 -15.56
N ALA A 652 10.18 -12.89 -14.31
CA ALA A 652 10.87 -14.04 -13.73
C ALA A 652 10.01 -14.76 -12.69
N VAL A 653 10.26 -16.06 -12.54
CA VAL A 653 9.81 -16.88 -11.41
C VAL A 653 11.06 -17.35 -10.67
N GLY A 654 11.25 -16.85 -9.45
CA GLY A 654 12.41 -17.14 -8.62
C GLY A 654 12.17 -18.31 -7.68
N LEU A 655 12.87 -19.42 -7.90
CA LEU A 655 12.92 -20.56 -6.98
C LEU A 655 13.95 -20.28 -5.87
N VAL A 656 13.47 -19.89 -4.70
CA VAL A 656 14.30 -19.47 -3.56
C VAL A 656 14.75 -20.70 -2.75
N VAL A 657 16.05 -20.96 -2.71
CA VAL A 657 16.65 -22.16 -2.07
C VAL A 657 17.92 -21.82 -1.31
N LYS A 658 18.17 -22.46 -0.17
CA LYS A 658 19.42 -22.29 0.58
C LYS A 658 20.59 -22.98 -0.13
N SER A 659 21.79 -22.37 -0.05
CA SER A 659 23.02 -22.90 -0.67
C SER A 659 23.46 -24.27 -0.14
N GLY A 660 23.19 -24.58 1.13
CA GLY A 660 23.56 -25.84 1.80
C GLY A 660 22.68 -27.05 1.45
N VAL A 661 21.75 -26.90 0.50
CA VAL A 661 20.88 -27.99 0.05
C VAL A 661 21.67 -28.92 -0.90
N ASN A 662 22.11 -30.06 -0.37
CA ASN A 662 22.89 -31.05 -1.12
C ASN A 662 22.01 -32.07 -1.87
N ARG A 663 20.73 -32.18 -1.49
CA ARG A 663 19.69 -32.98 -2.15
C ARG A 663 18.36 -32.25 -1.99
N LEU A 664 17.54 -32.20 -3.05
CA LEU A 664 16.17 -31.72 -2.89
C LEU A 664 15.41 -32.74 -2.03
N SER A 665 14.93 -32.31 -0.88
CA SER A 665 14.01 -33.12 -0.07
C SER A 665 12.71 -33.37 -0.85
N ASP A 666 12.00 -34.44 -0.52
CA ASP A 666 10.67 -34.71 -1.10
C ASP A 666 9.74 -33.51 -0.93
N ARG A 667 9.88 -32.78 0.19
CA ARG A 667 9.16 -31.54 0.48
C ARG A 667 9.50 -30.41 -0.51
N LEU A 668 10.78 -30.10 -0.73
CA LEU A 668 11.20 -29.06 -1.68
C LEU A 668 10.79 -29.40 -3.11
N LYS A 669 10.91 -30.68 -3.49
CA LYS A 669 10.47 -31.16 -4.79
C LYS A 669 8.97 -30.98 -4.98
N TYR A 670 8.17 -31.34 -3.96
CA TYR A 670 6.73 -31.10 -3.95
C TYR A 670 6.38 -29.61 -4.10
N ILE A 671 7.08 -28.72 -3.39
CA ILE A 671 6.85 -27.27 -3.46
C ILE A 671 7.03 -26.78 -4.90
N PHE A 672 8.14 -27.14 -5.54
CA PHE A 672 8.40 -26.75 -6.92
C PHE A 672 7.41 -27.37 -7.89
N ASP A 673 7.07 -28.63 -7.71
CA ASP A 673 6.11 -29.32 -8.56
C ASP A 673 4.71 -28.72 -8.46
N SER A 674 4.28 -28.38 -7.25
CA SER A 674 2.98 -27.75 -6.97
C SER A 674 2.87 -26.41 -7.69
N VAL A 675 3.88 -25.56 -7.54
CA VAL A 675 3.93 -24.26 -8.20
C VAL A 675 4.06 -24.39 -9.71
N MET A 676 4.98 -25.23 -10.21
CA MET A 676 5.17 -25.44 -11.65
C MET A 676 3.90 -25.97 -12.31
N SER A 677 3.09 -26.74 -11.59
CA SER A 677 1.84 -27.26 -12.13
C SER A 677 0.78 -26.19 -12.42
N GLN A 678 0.93 -25.00 -11.85
CA GLN A 678 0.03 -23.87 -12.09
C GLN A 678 0.34 -23.16 -13.40
N PHE A 679 1.57 -23.26 -13.91
CA PHE A 679 2.02 -22.50 -15.06
C PHE A 679 1.90 -23.25 -16.39
N GLY A 680 1.74 -22.46 -17.45
CA GLY A 680 1.96 -22.90 -18.82
C GLY A 680 3.43 -23.24 -19.08
N LYS A 681 3.70 -24.20 -19.98
CA LYS A 681 5.07 -24.61 -20.37
C LYS A 681 5.92 -23.46 -20.92
N ASP A 682 5.28 -22.37 -21.32
CA ASP A 682 5.89 -21.20 -21.91
C ASP A 682 6.54 -20.24 -20.89
N ILE A 683 6.39 -20.51 -19.59
CA ILE A 683 7.12 -19.81 -18.53
C ILE A 683 8.50 -20.43 -18.24
N GLU A 684 8.81 -21.62 -18.78
CA GLU A 684 9.99 -22.42 -18.39
C GLU A 684 11.30 -21.62 -18.42
N GLU A 685 11.50 -20.84 -19.48
CA GLU A 685 12.67 -19.96 -19.70
C GLU A 685 12.73 -18.74 -18.75
N LYS A 686 11.68 -18.50 -17.96
CA LYS A 686 11.61 -17.42 -16.97
C LYS A 686 11.81 -17.91 -15.54
N ILE A 687 11.91 -19.23 -15.34
CA ILE A 687 12.14 -19.83 -14.02
C ILE A 687 13.64 -19.87 -13.75
N VAL A 688 14.09 -19.25 -12.65
CA VAL A 688 15.50 -19.18 -12.26
C VAL A 688 15.70 -19.54 -10.80
N ALA A 689 16.88 -20.05 -10.44
CA ALA A 689 17.21 -20.37 -9.05
C ALA A 689 17.79 -19.15 -8.32
N LEU A 690 17.20 -18.78 -7.18
CA LEU A 690 17.66 -17.69 -6.31
C LEU A 690 18.24 -18.31 -5.03
N VAL A 691 19.56 -18.44 -4.99
CA VAL A 691 20.27 -19.24 -3.98
C VAL A 691 20.69 -18.36 -2.80
N THR A 692 20.02 -18.52 -1.66
CA THR A 692 20.24 -17.75 -0.42
C THR A 692 21.29 -18.40 0.48
N HIS A 693 21.78 -17.67 1.49
CA HIS A 693 22.86 -18.10 2.40
C HIS A 693 24.12 -18.56 1.64
N SER A 694 24.41 -17.95 0.50
CA SER A 694 25.55 -18.35 -0.33
C SER A 694 26.86 -17.80 0.23
N ASN A 695 27.91 -18.62 0.18
CA ASN A 695 29.29 -18.21 0.41
C ASN A 695 29.98 -17.67 -0.86
N GLY A 696 29.21 -17.43 -1.93
CA GLY A 696 29.71 -16.92 -3.22
C GLY A 696 30.35 -17.96 -4.14
N ARG A 697 30.53 -19.20 -3.68
CA ARG A 697 31.03 -20.29 -4.52
C ARG A 697 29.92 -20.86 -5.40
N LYS A 698 30.29 -21.43 -6.55
CA LYS A 698 29.35 -22.14 -7.43
C LYS A 698 28.68 -23.28 -6.64
N PRO A 699 27.35 -23.31 -6.52
CA PRO A 699 26.63 -24.29 -5.69
C PRO A 699 26.47 -25.61 -6.45
N LYS A 700 27.58 -26.37 -6.60
CA LYS A 700 27.65 -27.58 -7.44
C LYS A 700 26.62 -28.63 -7.02
N ASP A 701 26.47 -28.86 -5.72
CA ASP A 701 25.57 -29.90 -5.18
C ASP A 701 24.10 -29.54 -5.44
N LEU A 702 23.71 -28.29 -5.20
CA LEU A 702 22.36 -27.79 -5.53
C LEU A 702 22.07 -27.89 -7.03
N LEU A 703 22.99 -27.47 -7.89
CA LEU A 703 22.81 -27.57 -9.35
C LEU A 703 22.69 -29.03 -9.79
N GLY A 704 23.48 -29.92 -9.19
CA GLY A 704 23.35 -31.37 -9.37
C GLY A 704 21.98 -31.89 -8.92
N ALA A 705 21.48 -31.42 -7.78
CA ALA A 705 20.19 -31.81 -7.23
C ALA A 705 19.02 -31.33 -8.11
N LEU A 706 19.04 -30.08 -8.60
CA LEU A 706 18.03 -29.54 -9.53
C LEU A 706 17.99 -30.34 -10.84
N LYS A 707 19.17 -30.73 -11.37
CA LYS A 707 19.28 -31.58 -12.56
C LYS A 707 18.77 -33.00 -12.31
N ALA A 708 19.19 -33.62 -11.21
CA ALA A 708 18.76 -34.97 -10.85
C ALA A 708 17.23 -35.04 -10.66
N ALA A 709 16.64 -33.99 -10.09
CA ALA A 709 15.20 -33.85 -9.92
C ALA A 709 14.46 -33.37 -11.19
N LYS A 710 15.17 -33.14 -12.30
CA LYS A 710 14.60 -32.70 -13.60
C LYS A 710 13.71 -31.46 -13.48
N ILE A 711 14.11 -30.50 -12.63
CA ILE A 711 13.39 -29.25 -12.41
C ILE A 711 13.42 -28.43 -13.71
N LYS A 712 12.24 -28.11 -14.26
CA LYS A 712 12.08 -27.30 -15.47
C LYS A 712 12.38 -25.84 -15.17
N CYS A 713 13.46 -25.34 -15.73
CA CYS A 713 13.92 -23.98 -15.49
C CYS A 713 14.77 -23.47 -16.65
N ALA A 714 15.01 -22.15 -16.69
CA ALA A 714 15.89 -21.51 -17.63
C ALA A 714 17.28 -22.15 -17.56
N LYS A 715 17.89 -22.37 -18.72
CA LYS A 715 19.22 -22.96 -18.83
C LYS A 715 20.18 -22.03 -19.56
N ASP A 716 21.43 -22.05 -19.13
CA ASP A 716 22.53 -21.36 -19.79
C ASP A 716 23.04 -22.13 -21.02
N GLU A 717 24.01 -21.54 -21.73
CA GLU A 717 24.67 -22.15 -22.91
C GLU A 717 25.33 -23.51 -22.62
N LYS A 718 25.56 -23.85 -21.35
CA LYS A 718 26.15 -25.11 -20.88
C LYS A 718 25.10 -26.09 -20.37
N ASP A 719 23.83 -25.87 -20.72
CA ASP A 719 22.67 -26.63 -20.26
C ASP A 719 22.59 -26.72 -18.72
N GLN A 720 23.04 -25.69 -17.99
CA GLN A 720 22.93 -25.61 -16.54
C GLN A 720 21.76 -24.69 -16.15
N PRO A 721 21.04 -24.99 -15.05
CA PRO A 721 20.05 -24.07 -14.49
C PRO A 721 20.64 -22.68 -14.29
N VAL A 722 19.95 -21.64 -14.75
CA VAL A 722 20.31 -20.25 -14.48
C VAL A 722 20.10 -19.97 -13.00
N TYR A 723 21.12 -19.41 -12.33
CA TYR A 723 21.08 -19.18 -10.90
C TYR A 723 21.77 -17.86 -10.51
N PHE A 724 21.31 -17.29 -9.39
CA PHE A 724 21.87 -16.10 -8.77
C PHE A 724 22.14 -16.38 -7.29
N LEU A 725 23.24 -15.85 -6.76
CA LEU A 725 23.72 -16.12 -5.40
C LEU A 725 23.48 -14.92 -4.50
N PHE A 726 22.87 -15.14 -3.33
CA PHE A 726 22.57 -14.10 -2.35
C PHE A 726 23.13 -14.50 -0.99
N ASN A 727 23.85 -13.58 -0.35
CA ASN A 727 24.21 -13.69 1.06
C ASN A 727 23.32 -12.71 1.84
N ASN A 728 22.50 -13.24 2.74
CA ASN A 728 21.37 -12.54 3.34
C ASN A 728 21.70 -11.85 4.69
N CYS A 729 22.95 -11.89 5.14
CA CYS A 729 23.39 -11.41 6.46
C CYS A 729 23.55 -9.88 6.58
N ARG A 730 23.16 -9.09 5.56
CA ARG A 730 23.40 -7.63 5.53
C ARG A 730 22.71 -6.84 6.66
N HIS A 731 21.73 -7.44 7.33
CA HIS A 731 20.94 -6.86 8.42
C HIS A 731 21.38 -7.31 9.83
N GLU A 732 22.33 -8.23 9.93
CA GLU A 732 22.79 -8.79 11.21
C GLU A 732 23.71 -7.79 11.96
N GLU A 733 23.65 -7.81 13.30
CA GLU A 733 24.48 -6.94 14.14
C GLU A 733 25.98 -7.14 13.88
N ARG A 734 26.71 -6.03 13.75
CA ARG A 734 28.15 -6.01 13.42
C ARG A 734 29.05 -6.34 14.62
N THR A 735 28.70 -7.33 15.43
CA THR A 735 29.46 -7.68 16.64
C THR A 735 30.75 -8.47 16.36
N GLU A 736 30.88 -9.14 15.20
CA GLU A 736 32.09 -9.92 14.85
C GLU A 736 32.49 -9.76 13.35
N GLY A 737 33.69 -9.21 13.09
CA GLY A 737 34.41 -9.29 11.82
C GLY A 737 33.92 -8.42 10.64
N THR A 738 34.50 -7.23 10.45
CA THR A 738 34.25 -6.36 9.28
C THR A 738 34.49 -7.03 7.92
N GLU A 739 35.49 -7.91 7.83
CA GLU A 739 35.85 -8.64 6.60
C GLU A 739 34.74 -9.61 6.14
N PHE A 740 34.02 -10.24 7.07
CA PHE A 740 32.94 -11.18 6.74
C PHE A 740 31.75 -10.46 6.11
N LEU A 741 31.40 -9.29 6.66
CA LEU A 741 30.30 -8.45 6.18
C LEU A 741 30.57 -7.85 4.80
N GLU A 742 31.80 -7.39 4.55
CA GLU A 742 32.20 -6.92 3.22
C GLU A 742 32.15 -8.04 2.17
N SER A 743 32.54 -9.26 2.55
CA SER A 743 32.46 -10.42 1.67
C SER A 743 31.00 -10.78 1.37
N ALA A 744 30.14 -10.80 2.39
CA ALA A 744 28.71 -11.03 2.25
C ALA A 744 28.05 -9.98 1.34
N ASP A 745 28.40 -8.71 1.53
CA ASP A 745 27.93 -7.59 0.71
C ASP A 745 28.30 -7.76 -0.78
N LYS A 746 29.58 -8.03 -1.05
CA LYS A 746 30.07 -8.27 -2.41
C LYS A 746 29.35 -9.42 -3.11
N ILE A 747 29.06 -10.51 -2.36
CA ILE A 747 28.30 -11.65 -2.89
C ILE A 747 26.86 -11.23 -3.22
N ALA A 748 26.18 -10.56 -2.29
CA ALA A 748 24.80 -10.11 -2.48
C ALA A 748 24.67 -9.12 -3.65
N MET A 749 25.55 -8.13 -3.74
CA MET A 749 25.56 -7.13 -4.81
C MET A 749 25.83 -7.74 -6.18
N ARG A 750 26.76 -8.71 -6.26
CA ARG A 750 27.01 -9.46 -7.51
C ARG A 750 25.77 -10.25 -7.94
N GLY A 751 25.10 -10.92 -6.99
CA GLY A 751 23.87 -11.66 -7.25
C GLY A 751 22.71 -10.77 -7.72
N LEU A 752 22.48 -9.66 -7.02
CA LEU A 752 21.45 -8.67 -7.34
C LEU A 752 21.69 -8.06 -8.72
N SER A 753 22.92 -7.61 -8.99
CA SER A 753 23.30 -7.03 -10.29
C SER A 753 23.10 -8.02 -11.44
N GLY A 754 23.55 -9.27 -11.28
CA GLY A 754 23.34 -10.30 -12.30
C GLY A 754 21.86 -10.62 -12.52
N PHE A 755 21.08 -10.71 -11.44
CA PHE A 755 19.64 -10.99 -11.53
C PHE A 755 18.88 -9.84 -12.19
N THR A 756 19.23 -8.59 -11.90
CA THR A 756 18.56 -7.43 -12.48
C THR A 756 18.94 -7.20 -13.93
N ALA A 757 20.18 -7.53 -14.33
CA ALA A 757 20.58 -7.56 -15.74
C ALA A 757 19.77 -8.61 -16.52
N PHE A 758 19.60 -9.81 -15.95
CA PHE A 758 18.70 -10.82 -16.51
C PHE A 758 17.28 -10.28 -16.68
N LEU A 759 16.72 -9.60 -15.68
CA LEU A 759 15.38 -9.00 -15.78
C LEU A 759 15.28 -7.91 -16.86
N GLU A 760 16.36 -7.14 -17.07
CA GLU A 760 16.41 -6.08 -18.09
C GLU A 760 16.30 -6.66 -19.49
N GLU A 761 17.15 -7.64 -19.81
CA GLU A 761 17.21 -8.34 -21.10
C GLU A 761 15.99 -9.23 -21.36
N THR A 762 15.37 -9.73 -20.29
CA THR A 762 14.25 -10.66 -20.38
C THR A 762 12.96 -9.96 -20.79
N ALA A 763 12.42 -10.34 -21.95
CA ALA A 763 11.08 -9.94 -22.39
C ALA A 763 9.98 -10.53 -21.49
N PRO A 764 8.89 -9.79 -21.21
CA PRO A 764 7.78 -10.27 -20.41
C PRO A 764 7.09 -11.47 -21.06
N ARG A 765 6.61 -12.40 -20.22
CA ARG A 765 5.75 -13.51 -20.65
C ARG A 765 4.32 -13.26 -20.18
N LYS A 766 3.38 -13.25 -21.13
CA LYS A 766 1.95 -13.19 -20.85
C LYS A 766 1.47 -14.48 -20.19
N LEU A 767 0.49 -14.36 -19.30
CA LEU A 767 -0.04 -15.47 -18.53
C LEU A 767 -1.26 -16.14 -19.17
N ASP A 768 -1.57 -15.88 -20.44
CA ASP A 768 -2.72 -16.46 -21.13
C ASP A 768 -2.72 -18.00 -21.07
N MET A 769 -1.59 -18.64 -21.41
CA MET A 769 -1.49 -20.11 -21.37
C MET A 769 -1.49 -20.66 -19.93
N THR A 770 -1.03 -19.86 -18.96
CA THR A 770 -1.14 -20.18 -17.53
C THR A 770 -2.60 -20.14 -17.06
N LEU A 771 -3.38 -19.16 -17.52
CA LEU A 771 -4.82 -19.11 -17.28
C LEU A 771 -5.54 -20.29 -17.93
N ASP A 772 -5.14 -20.70 -19.15
CA ASP A 772 -5.68 -21.90 -19.78
C ASP A 772 -5.41 -23.17 -18.97
N VAL A 773 -4.19 -23.34 -18.43
CA VAL A 773 -3.85 -24.46 -17.53
C VAL A 773 -4.77 -24.49 -16.32
N LEU A 774 -4.94 -23.35 -15.66
CA LEU A 774 -5.75 -23.25 -14.44
C LEU A 774 -7.24 -23.51 -14.74
N ASN A 775 -7.76 -22.96 -15.84
CA ASN A 775 -9.12 -23.22 -16.31
C ASN A 775 -9.36 -24.70 -16.67
N GLU A 776 -8.42 -25.33 -17.37
CA GLU A 776 -8.53 -26.76 -17.74
C GLU A 776 -8.50 -27.67 -16.51
N ARG A 777 -7.73 -27.34 -15.46
CA ARG A 777 -7.78 -28.09 -14.19
C ARG A 777 -9.14 -27.97 -13.50
N ILE A 778 -9.73 -26.78 -13.48
CA ILE A 778 -11.08 -26.57 -12.94
C ILE A 778 -12.11 -27.39 -13.71
N ARG A 779 -12.02 -27.40 -15.05
CA ARG A 779 -12.90 -28.22 -15.92
C ARG A 779 -12.72 -29.70 -15.67
N LEU A 780 -11.48 -30.18 -15.55
CA LEU A 780 -11.18 -31.58 -15.23
C LEU A 780 -11.81 -32.00 -13.90
N SER A 781 -11.59 -31.23 -12.83
CA SER A 781 -12.14 -31.52 -11.51
C SER A 781 -13.68 -31.51 -11.53
N ALA A 782 -14.28 -30.53 -12.19
CA ALA A 782 -15.74 -30.48 -12.36
C ALA A 782 -16.27 -31.68 -13.15
N CYS A 783 -15.61 -32.07 -14.25
CA CYS A 783 -16.00 -33.22 -15.07
C CYS A 783 -15.89 -34.53 -14.29
N ILE A 784 -14.87 -34.70 -13.45
CA ILE A 784 -14.71 -35.89 -12.60
C ILE A 784 -15.78 -35.97 -11.52
N GLN A 785 -16.06 -34.86 -10.83
CA GLN A 785 -17.16 -34.81 -9.85
C GLN A 785 -18.50 -35.17 -10.53
N ASN A 786 -18.72 -34.64 -11.73
CA ASN A 786 -19.87 -34.93 -12.55
C ASN A 786 -19.96 -36.44 -12.82
N LEU A 787 -18.87 -37.05 -13.32
CA LEU A 787 -18.75 -38.48 -13.60
C LEU A 787 -18.99 -39.36 -12.36
N GLN A 788 -18.43 -38.99 -11.20
CA GLN A 788 -18.65 -39.71 -9.94
C GLN A 788 -20.14 -39.76 -9.55
N GLU A 789 -20.87 -38.65 -9.69
CA GLU A 789 -22.32 -38.63 -9.44
C GLU A 789 -23.11 -39.49 -10.44
N ARG A 790 -22.65 -39.62 -11.70
CA ARG A 790 -23.32 -40.50 -12.71
C ARG A 790 -23.09 -41.95 -12.41
N ILE A 791 -21.87 -42.31 -12.00
CA ILE A 791 -21.55 -43.66 -11.56
C ILE A 791 -22.45 -44.03 -10.40
N ARG A 792 -22.56 -43.15 -9.38
CA ARG A 792 -23.45 -43.36 -8.25
C ARG A 792 -24.92 -43.50 -8.65
N LEU A 793 -25.42 -42.63 -9.54
CA LEU A 793 -26.80 -42.71 -10.04
C LEU A 793 -27.05 -44.02 -10.82
N SER A 794 -26.11 -44.41 -11.67
CA SER A 794 -26.17 -45.66 -12.43
C SER A 794 -26.18 -46.89 -11.53
N GLU A 795 -25.31 -46.94 -10.52
CA GLU A 795 -25.25 -48.03 -9.54
C GLU A 795 -26.57 -48.14 -8.75
N LEU A 796 -27.15 -47.01 -8.34
CA LEU A 796 -28.45 -47.00 -7.66
C LEU A 796 -29.60 -47.43 -8.58
N LYS A 797 -29.59 -47.03 -9.86
CA LYS A 797 -30.59 -47.47 -10.85
C LYS A 797 -30.45 -48.96 -11.19
N GLU A 798 -29.23 -49.48 -11.29
CA GLU A 798 -28.98 -50.92 -11.46
C GLU A 798 -29.50 -51.72 -10.25
N ALA A 799 -29.31 -51.21 -9.02
CA ALA A 799 -29.88 -51.80 -7.82
C ALA A 799 -31.42 -51.75 -7.80
N GLU A 800 -32.02 -50.62 -8.18
CA GLU A 800 -33.49 -50.45 -8.34
C GLU A 800 -34.06 -51.52 -9.29
N ILE A 801 -33.42 -51.72 -10.44
CA ILE A 801 -33.84 -52.71 -11.45
C ILE A 801 -33.67 -54.14 -10.94
N THR A 802 -32.60 -54.41 -10.19
CA THR A 802 -32.35 -55.73 -9.60
C THR A 802 -33.44 -56.07 -8.58
N GLN A 803 -33.81 -55.14 -7.70
CA GLN A 803 -34.92 -55.30 -6.76
C GLN A 803 -36.25 -55.56 -7.49
N ILE A 804 -36.53 -54.84 -8.57
CA ILE A 804 -37.74 -55.04 -9.38
C ILE A 804 -37.73 -56.43 -10.04
N LYS A 805 -36.60 -56.88 -10.59
CA LYS A 805 -36.47 -58.21 -11.20
C LYS A 805 -36.68 -59.33 -10.18
N GLU A 806 -35.99 -59.27 -9.04
CA GLU A 806 -36.14 -60.24 -7.96
C GLU A 806 -37.59 -60.29 -7.45
N ALA A 807 -38.25 -59.14 -7.32
CA ALA A 807 -39.65 -59.08 -6.93
C ALA A 807 -40.59 -59.68 -7.98
N LEU A 808 -40.28 -59.51 -9.28
CA LEU A 808 -41.03 -60.14 -10.38
C LEU A 808 -40.84 -61.66 -10.41
N GLU A 809 -39.61 -62.15 -10.22
CA GLU A 809 -39.28 -63.59 -10.19
C GLU A 809 -39.94 -64.28 -8.98
N ASN A 810 -39.82 -63.69 -7.78
CA ASN A 810 -40.47 -64.19 -6.58
C ASN A 810 -42.01 -64.25 -6.70
N HIS A 811 -42.62 -63.33 -7.44
CA HIS A 811 -44.06 -63.36 -7.73
C HIS A 811 -44.42 -64.45 -8.75
N GLU A 812 -43.54 -64.80 -9.69
CA GLU A 812 -43.79 -65.88 -10.65
C GLU A 812 -43.68 -67.26 -10.01
N GLU A 813 -42.79 -67.43 -9.02
CA GLU A 813 -42.68 -68.66 -8.22
C GLU A 813 -43.86 -68.84 -7.24
N LYS A 814 -44.32 -67.75 -6.61
CA LYS A 814 -45.48 -67.75 -5.71
C LYS A 814 -46.77 -67.53 -6.52
N LYS A 815 -47.37 -68.60 -7.06
CA LYS A 815 -48.68 -68.59 -7.78
C LYS A 815 -49.89 -68.16 -6.92
N GLU A 816 -49.84 -67.03 -6.20
CA GLU A 816 -50.99 -66.47 -5.53
C GLU A 816 -51.84 -65.64 -6.51
N LYS A 817 -53.00 -66.19 -6.87
CA LYS A 817 -54.02 -65.45 -7.62
C LYS A 817 -54.73 -64.48 -6.67
N ASN A 818 -54.70 -63.19 -7.01
CA ASN A 818 -55.56 -62.11 -6.50
C ASN A 818 -55.25 -61.52 -5.10
N LYS A 819 -54.04 -61.01 -4.90
CA LYS A 819 -53.83 -59.85 -4.01
C LYS A 819 -53.06 -58.76 -4.74
N LYS A 820 -53.42 -57.49 -4.48
CA LYS A 820 -52.67 -56.33 -4.98
C LYS A 820 -51.24 -56.43 -4.46
N PHE A 821 -50.31 -56.80 -5.34
CA PHE A 821 -48.90 -56.93 -5.01
C PHE A 821 -48.26 -55.54 -5.10
N ALA A 822 -47.86 -55.01 -3.94
CA ALA A 822 -47.09 -53.79 -3.80
C ALA A 822 -45.64 -54.17 -3.51
N VAL A 823 -44.73 -53.79 -4.38
CA VAL A 823 -43.29 -53.99 -4.15
C VAL A 823 -42.73 -52.70 -3.58
N GLU A 824 -42.05 -52.81 -2.45
CA GLU A 824 -41.27 -51.71 -1.89
C GLU A 824 -39.91 -51.68 -2.59
N VAL A 825 -39.67 -50.64 -3.38
CA VAL A 825 -38.43 -50.45 -4.13
C VAL A 825 -37.72 -49.20 -3.64
N HIS A 826 -36.40 -49.25 -3.57
CA HIS A 826 -35.56 -48.09 -3.34
C HIS A 826 -35.34 -47.33 -4.65
N GLU A 827 -36.17 -46.31 -4.88
CA GLU A 827 -36.05 -45.46 -6.07
C GLU A 827 -34.98 -44.38 -5.86
N ALA A 828 -34.09 -44.23 -6.84
CA ALA A 828 -33.11 -43.14 -6.87
C ALA A 828 -33.76 -41.84 -7.38
N TYR A 829 -33.58 -40.74 -6.64
CA TYR A 829 -34.03 -39.41 -7.03
C TYR A 829 -32.98 -38.34 -6.70
N LYS A 830 -33.07 -37.18 -7.36
CA LYS A 830 -32.21 -36.02 -7.10
C LYS A 830 -32.87 -35.09 -6.09
N GLU A 831 -32.12 -34.66 -5.10
CA GLU A 831 -32.55 -33.68 -4.09
C GLU A 831 -31.57 -32.52 -4.02
N LYS A 832 -32.05 -31.34 -3.61
CA LYS A 832 -31.19 -30.19 -3.32
C LYS A 832 -30.71 -30.25 -1.88
N GLU A 833 -29.41 -30.42 -1.69
CA GLU A 833 -28.76 -30.40 -0.39
C GLU A 833 -28.06 -29.05 -0.19
N ALA A 834 -28.24 -28.45 0.99
CA ALA A 834 -27.52 -27.24 1.37
C ALA A 834 -26.02 -27.53 1.47
N ILE A 835 -25.20 -26.61 0.97
CA ILE A 835 -23.75 -26.68 1.14
C ILE A 835 -23.45 -26.15 2.54
N GLU A 836 -23.43 -27.04 3.53
CA GLU A 836 -22.99 -26.71 4.90
C GLU A 836 -21.48 -26.51 4.93
N GLY A 837 -21.03 -25.47 5.62
CA GLY A 837 -19.62 -25.17 5.77
C GLY A 837 -18.96 -26.05 6.81
N GLU A 838 -18.63 -27.30 6.45
CA GLU A 838 -17.75 -28.10 7.29
C GLU A 838 -16.32 -27.55 7.23
N MET A 839 -15.81 -27.24 8.42
CA MET A 839 -14.60 -26.48 8.75
C MET A 839 -13.27 -27.12 8.33
N TRP A 840 -13.29 -28.24 7.59
CA TRP A 840 -12.08 -29.03 7.33
C TRP A 840 -11.44 -28.81 5.94
N LEU A 841 -12.04 -28.04 5.03
CA LEU A 841 -11.39 -27.74 3.74
C LEU A 841 -11.73 -26.39 3.07
N MET A 842 -12.45 -25.46 3.72
CA MET A 842 -13.02 -24.33 2.97
C MET A 842 -13.08 -23.00 3.73
N THR A 843 -12.11 -22.10 3.50
CA THR A 843 -12.23 -20.68 3.85
C THR A 843 -12.81 -19.81 2.72
N LEU A 844 -13.33 -20.40 1.63
CA LEU A 844 -13.95 -19.68 0.50
C LEU A 844 -15.18 -20.41 -0.09
N ILE A 845 -16.21 -20.74 0.70
CA ILE A 845 -17.49 -21.23 0.12
C ILE A 845 -18.29 -20.06 -0.46
N LYS A 846 -18.32 -19.95 -1.80
CA LYS A 846 -19.30 -19.13 -2.52
C LYS A 846 -20.15 -19.97 -3.47
N GLY A 847 -20.70 -21.10 -3.03
CA GLY A 847 -21.78 -21.83 -3.73
C GLY A 847 -21.37 -22.67 -4.94
N ALA A 848 -22.34 -23.37 -5.53
CA ALA A 848 -22.19 -24.24 -6.70
C ALA A 848 -22.89 -23.63 -7.92
N VAL A 849 -22.35 -23.87 -9.12
CA VAL A 849 -23.04 -23.60 -10.38
C VAL A 849 -23.73 -24.88 -10.83
N CYS A 850 -25.05 -24.86 -10.90
CA CYS A 850 -25.88 -26.01 -11.19
C CYS A 850 -26.76 -25.74 -12.42
N CYS A 851 -26.89 -26.73 -13.31
CA CYS A 851 -27.85 -26.71 -14.41
C CYS A 851 -29.23 -27.09 -13.88
N THR A 852 -30.25 -26.26 -14.13
CA THR A 852 -31.63 -26.56 -13.71
C THR A 852 -32.40 -27.42 -14.71
N VAL A 853 -31.89 -27.57 -15.94
CA VAL A 853 -32.51 -28.42 -16.97
C VAL A 853 -32.05 -29.87 -16.82
N CYS A 854 -30.74 -30.10 -16.66
CA CYS A 854 -30.20 -31.44 -16.46
C CYS A 854 -30.26 -31.89 -14.98
N GLU A 855 -30.47 -30.94 -14.05
CA GLU A 855 -30.33 -31.14 -12.61
C GLU A 855 -28.93 -31.64 -12.22
N GLU A 856 -27.89 -30.90 -12.62
CA GLU A 856 -26.50 -31.33 -12.52
C GLU A 856 -25.60 -30.28 -11.89
N ASN A 857 -24.65 -30.72 -11.08
CA ASN A 857 -23.63 -29.86 -10.49
C ASN A 857 -22.50 -29.64 -11.50
N CYS A 858 -22.50 -28.49 -12.15
CA CYS A 858 -21.55 -28.21 -13.23
C CYS A 858 -20.21 -27.69 -12.72
N HIS A 859 -20.18 -27.06 -11.55
CA HIS A 859 -18.96 -26.67 -10.86
C HIS A 859 -19.22 -26.64 -9.35
N TYR A 860 -18.61 -27.56 -8.61
CA TYR A 860 -18.83 -27.76 -7.17
C TYR A 860 -17.51 -27.78 -6.37
N SER A 861 -17.52 -27.05 -5.24
CA SER A 861 -16.39 -26.46 -4.48
C SER A 861 -15.57 -25.44 -5.30
N GLY A 862 -15.39 -24.22 -4.77
CA GLY A 862 -14.46 -23.21 -5.32
C GLY A 862 -15.00 -22.18 -6.32
N CYS A 863 -16.23 -22.31 -6.86
CA CYS A 863 -16.75 -21.32 -7.81
C CYS A 863 -17.12 -19.98 -7.12
N THR A 864 -16.34 -18.92 -7.34
CA THR A 864 -16.60 -17.59 -6.77
C THR A 864 -17.43 -16.66 -7.66
N LYS A 865 -17.58 -17.00 -8.95
CA LYS A 865 -18.19 -16.14 -9.98
C LYS A 865 -19.63 -16.45 -10.34
N LEU A 866 -20.28 -15.57 -11.10
CA LEU A 866 -21.59 -15.83 -11.71
C LEU A 866 -21.50 -16.94 -12.77
N PRO A 867 -22.61 -17.64 -13.09
CA PRO A 867 -22.59 -18.73 -14.07
C PRO A 867 -21.95 -18.32 -15.41
N LYS A 868 -22.28 -17.12 -15.93
CA LYS A 868 -21.73 -16.60 -17.19
C LYS A 868 -20.21 -16.42 -17.22
N ASP A 869 -19.61 -16.21 -16.06
CA ASP A 869 -18.17 -15.94 -15.89
C ASP A 869 -17.43 -17.18 -15.34
N CYS A 870 -18.14 -18.29 -15.16
CA CYS A 870 -17.62 -19.55 -14.62
C CYS A 870 -16.75 -20.28 -15.66
N GLU A 871 -15.67 -20.90 -15.21
CA GLU A 871 -14.63 -21.52 -16.04
C GLU A 871 -15.14 -22.70 -16.88
N VAL A 872 -16.21 -23.35 -16.41
CA VAL A 872 -16.90 -24.45 -17.10
C VAL A 872 -17.84 -23.96 -18.21
N MET A 873 -17.99 -22.65 -18.39
CA MET A 873 -18.72 -22.08 -19.52
C MET A 873 -17.74 -21.70 -20.61
N LYS A 874 -18.00 -22.17 -21.83
CA LYS A 874 -17.23 -21.84 -23.03
C LYS A 874 -18.20 -21.52 -24.16
N ASP A 875 -17.98 -20.40 -24.85
CA ASP A 875 -18.81 -19.95 -25.98
C ASP A 875 -20.32 -19.91 -25.65
N GLY A 876 -20.65 -19.50 -24.43
CA GLY A 876 -22.04 -19.38 -23.94
C GLY A 876 -22.72 -20.71 -23.58
N ARG A 877 -21.98 -21.82 -23.55
CA ARG A 877 -22.49 -23.16 -23.19
C ARG A 877 -21.67 -23.80 -22.08
N CYS A 878 -22.29 -24.68 -21.30
CA CYS A 878 -21.59 -25.46 -20.30
C CYS A 878 -20.81 -26.61 -20.94
N THR A 879 -19.58 -26.81 -20.50
CA THR A 879 -18.72 -27.93 -20.93
C THR A 879 -18.90 -29.18 -20.07
N VAL A 880 -19.65 -29.11 -18.96
CA VAL A 880 -19.76 -30.20 -17.97
C VAL A 880 -21.10 -30.90 -17.99
N CYS A 881 -22.24 -30.18 -18.09
CA CYS A 881 -23.54 -30.83 -18.08
C CYS A 881 -23.80 -31.67 -19.33
N SER A 882 -24.62 -32.72 -19.22
CA SER A 882 -24.83 -33.73 -20.26
C SER A 882 -25.32 -33.14 -21.59
N SER A 883 -26.20 -32.14 -21.55
CA SER A 883 -26.75 -31.51 -22.76
C SER A 883 -26.01 -30.26 -23.23
N LYS A 884 -24.82 -29.96 -22.66
CA LYS A 884 -24.03 -28.75 -22.93
C LYS A 884 -24.90 -27.48 -22.98
N CYS A 885 -25.76 -27.34 -21.97
CA CYS A 885 -26.82 -26.36 -21.92
C CYS A 885 -26.28 -24.92 -21.97
N PRO A 886 -27.08 -23.97 -22.48
CA PRO A 886 -26.74 -22.55 -22.44
C PRO A 886 -26.53 -22.02 -21.02
N VAL A 887 -25.72 -20.98 -20.86
CA VAL A 887 -25.47 -20.31 -19.57
C VAL A 887 -26.78 -19.91 -18.85
N ALA A 888 -27.82 -19.53 -19.59
CA ALA A 888 -29.10 -19.07 -19.05
C ALA A 888 -29.83 -20.11 -18.18
N THR A 889 -29.57 -21.41 -18.37
CA THR A 889 -30.19 -22.48 -17.58
C THR A 889 -29.36 -22.86 -16.35
N HIS A 890 -28.31 -22.08 -16.05
CA HIS A 890 -27.43 -22.34 -14.93
C HIS A 890 -27.62 -21.28 -13.84
N VAL A 891 -27.75 -21.77 -12.61
CA VAL A 891 -27.92 -20.93 -11.44
C VAL A 891 -26.78 -21.16 -10.47
N LYS A 892 -26.42 -20.10 -9.76
CA LYS A 892 -25.48 -20.18 -8.66
C LYS A 892 -26.25 -20.22 -7.35
N GLY A 893 -26.04 -21.26 -6.54
CA GLY A 893 -26.74 -21.47 -5.28
C GLY A 893 -25.82 -21.92 -4.16
N LYS A 894 -26.26 -21.75 -2.90
CA LYS A 894 -25.62 -22.37 -1.72
C LYS A 894 -26.11 -23.82 -1.51
N TRP A 895 -26.45 -24.50 -2.59
CA TRP A 895 -26.99 -25.85 -2.59
C TRP A 895 -26.43 -26.59 -3.81
N ARG A 896 -26.48 -27.93 -3.75
CA ARG A 896 -26.10 -28.83 -4.84
C ARG A 896 -27.17 -29.90 -5.04
N TYR A 897 -27.22 -30.52 -6.21
CA TYR A 897 -27.99 -31.74 -6.42
C TYR A 897 -27.23 -32.93 -5.83
N VAL A 898 -27.89 -33.77 -5.04
CA VAL A 898 -27.36 -35.04 -4.58
C VAL A 898 -28.33 -36.16 -4.91
N THR A 899 -27.79 -37.31 -5.27
CA THR A 899 -28.61 -38.49 -5.50
C THR A 899 -28.89 -39.18 -4.16
N ARG A 900 -30.18 -39.33 -3.83
CA ARG A 900 -30.67 -40.06 -2.64
C ARG A 900 -31.63 -41.17 -3.05
N THR A 901 -31.90 -42.08 -2.13
CA THR A 901 -32.88 -43.15 -2.33
C THR A 901 -34.07 -42.93 -1.41
N ARG A 902 -35.28 -43.22 -1.92
CA ARG A 902 -36.51 -43.23 -1.11
C ARG A 902 -37.23 -44.56 -1.30
N LYS A 903 -37.93 -45.01 -0.27
CA LYS A 903 -38.78 -46.19 -0.35
C LYS A 903 -40.09 -45.81 -1.00
N VAL A 904 -40.44 -46.48 -2.09
CA VAL A 904 -41.70 -46.28 -2.80
C VAL A 904 -42.41 -47.62 -2.93
N GLN A 905 -43.68 -47.68 -2.54
CA GLN A 905 -44.53 -48.81 -2.87
C GLN A 905 -45.02 -48.66 -4.30
N ARG A 906 -44.58 -49.55 -5.19
CA ARG A 906 -45.08 -49.62 -6.56
C ARG A 906 -46.10 -50.76 -6.67
N ASN A 907 -47.34 -50.39 -7.01
CA ASN A 907 -48.43 -51.33 -7.23
C ASN A 907 -48.39 -51.84 -8.67
N MET A 908 -48.60 -53.15 -8.86
CA MET A 908 -48.67 -53.74 -10.21
C MET A 908 -49.85 -53.23 -11.06
N GLU A 909 -50.85 -52.55 -10.49
CA GLU A 909 -51.99 -51.96 -11.22
C GLU A 909 -51.58 -50.73 -12.06
N ASP A 910 -50.58 -49.94 -11.63
CA ASP A 910 -50.01 -48.83 -12.43
C ASP A 910 -49.09 -49.34 -13.56
N ILE A 911 -48.60 -50.57 -13.42
CA ILE A 911 -47.75 -51.29 -14.39
C ILE A 911 -48.60 -52.19 -15.32
N GLY A 912 -49.92 -52.31 -15.11
CA GLY A 912 -50.69 -53.28 -15.88
C GLY A 912 -52.20 -53.13 -15.87
N LYS A 913 -52.74 -52.67 -17.02
CA LYS A 913 -53.92 -53.31 -17.62
C LYS A 913 -53.71 -53.60 -19.12
N ARG A 914 -53.72 -54.92 -19.41
CA ARG A 914 -53.76 -55.68 -20.69
C ARG A 914 -52.41 -56.16 -21.33
N SER A 915 -52.39 -57.49 -21.56
CA SER A 915 -51.44 -58.43 -22.20
C SER A 915 -50.03 -58.67 -21.62
N LYS A 916 -50.02 -59.50 -20.57
CA LYS A 916 -49.05 -60.40 -19.90
C LYS A 916 -47.57 -60.62 -20.29
N VAL A 917 -46.99 -60.22 -21.42
CA VAL A 917 -45.54 -60.46 -21.68
C VAL A 917 -44.87 -59.29 -22.42
N GLN A 918 -45.52 -58.77 -23.46
CA GLN A 918 -44.96 -57.73 -24.34
C GLN A 918 -44.60 -56.42 -23.62
N ARG A 919 -45.41 -55.97 -22.63
CA ARG A 919 -45.11 -54.73 -21.88
C ARG A 919 -44.24 -54.90 -20.64
N ARG A 920 -44.17 -56.10 -20.04
CA ARG A 920 -43.15 -56.42 -19.02
C ARG A 920 -41.76 -56.36 -19.63
N LEU A 921 -41.63 -56.90 -20.84
CA LEU A 921 -40.47 -56.68 -21.70
C LEU A 921 -40.30 -55.19 -21.98
N SER A 922 -41.32 -54.44 -22.42
CA SER A 922 -41.18 -52.99 -22.68
C SER A 922 -40.76 -52.14 -21.47
N PHE A 923 -41.18 -52.51 -20.25
CA PHE A 923 -40.87 -51.79 -19.02
C PHE A 923 -39.45 -52.10 -18.55
N LEU A 924 -39.06 -53.38 -18.56
CA LEU A 924 -37.68 -53.80 -18.37
C LEU A 924 -36.77 -53.30 -19.51
N GLU A 925 -37.27 -53.15 -20.73
CA GLU A 925 -36.59 -52.57 -21.89
C GLU A 925 -36.43 -51.06 -21.74
N SER A 926 -37.41 -50.36 -21.16
CA SER A 926 -37.30 -48.94 -20.80
C SER A 926 -36.17 -48.74 -19.79
N PHE A 927 -36.16 -49.52 -18.70
CA PHE A 927 -35.10 -49.49 -17.70
C PHE A 927 -33.74 -49.95 -18.22
N LYS A 928 -33.71 -50.99 -19.09
CA LYS A 928 -32.48 -51.38 -19.82
C LYS A 928 -32.04 -50.28 -20.80
N GLY A 929 -32.97 -49.52 -21.35
CA GLY A 929 -32.74 -48.31 -22.15
C GLY A 929 -32.04 -47.25 -21.31
N GLU A 930 -32.63 -46.89 -20.17
CA GLU A 930 -32.05 -45.94 -19.22
C GLU A 930 -30.65 -46.35 -18.74
N ILE A 931 -30.42 -47.63 -18.42
CA ILE A 931 -29.06 -48.13 -18.10
C ILE A 931 -28.12 -47.96 -19.30
N ARG A 932 -28.57 -48.29 -20.52
CA ARG A 932 -27.73 -48.13 -21.73
C ARG A 932 -27.36 -46.67 -21.95
N ASP A 933 -28.33 -45.76 -21.78
CA ASP A 933 -28.12 -44.32 -21.91
C ASP A 933 -27.14 -43.81 -20.84
N LEU A 934 -27.33 -44.21 -19.57
CA LEU A 934 -26.40 -43.88 -18.48
C LEU A 934 -24.97 -44.44 -18.71
N LYS A 935 -24.85 -45.65 -19.28
CA LYS A 935 -23.54 -46.23 -19.64
C LYS A 935 -22.88 -45.48 -20.80
N ALA A 936 -23.65 -45.05 -21.79
CA ALA A 936 -23.16 -44.19 -22.87
C ALA A 936 -22.71 -42.82 -22.34
N GLU A 937 -23.51 -42.19 -21.48
CA GLU A 937 -23.16 -40.92 -20.81
C GLU A 937 -21.89 -41.06 -19.96
N LYS A 938 -21.75 -42.13 -19.18
CA LYS A 938 -20.53 -42.44 -18.42
C LYS A 938 -19.32 -42.54 -19.34
N SER A 939 -19.45 -43.23 -20.47
CA SER A 939 -18.36 -43.41 -21.44
C SER A 939 -17.95 -42.08 -22.09
N ASN A 940 -18.92 -41.23 -22.43
CA ASN A 940 -18.66 -39.89 -22.97
C ASN A 940 -17.94 -38.99 -21.95
N LEU A 941 -18.39 -38.99 -20.68
CA LEU A 941 -17.75 -38.22 -19.62
C LEU A 941 -16.33 -38.72 -19.31
N LEU A 942 -16.09 -40.04 -19.39
CA LEU A 942 -14.75 -40.62 -19.28
C LEU A 942 -13.83 -40.10 -20.39
N GLU A 943 -14.32 -40.06 -21.64
CA GLU A 943 -13.56 -39.51 -22.77
C GLU A 943 -13.26 -38.02 -22.59
N GLU A 944 -14.23 -37.23 -22.13
CA GLU A 944 -14.01 -35.81 -21.84
C GLU A 944 -12.95 -35.60 -20.75
N CYS A 945 -13.00 -36.38 -19.66
CA CYS A 945 -11.98 -36.34 -18.62
C CYS A 945 -10.58 -36.67 -19.18
N PHE A 946 -10.49 -37.70 -20.03
CA PHE A 946 -9.24 -38.06 -20.70
C PHE A 946 -8.72 -36.92 -21.57
N GLN A 947 -9.59 -36.29 -22.36
CA GLN A 947 -9.20 -35.19 -23.23
C GLN A 947 -8.71 -33.98 -22.43
N HIS A 948 -9.32 -33.67 -21.28
CA HIS A 948 -8.81 -32.63 -20.37
C HIS A 948 -7.39 -32.95 -19.87
N VAL A 949 -7.10 -34.20 -19.50
CA VAL A 949 -5.75 -34.61 -19.10
C VAL A 949 -4.75 -34.49 -20.26
N VAL A 950 -5.14 -34.92 -21.46
CA VAL A 950 -4.30 -34.79 -22.66
C VAL A 950 -4.03 -33.32 -23.00
N ASN A 951 -5.04 -32.45 -22.88
CA ASN A 951 -4.86 -31.02 -23.08
C ASN A 951 -3.87 -30.45 -22.05
N LEU A 952 -4.03 -30.81 -20.76
CA LEU A 952 -3.08 -30.42 -19.72
C LEU A 952 -1.65 -30.89 -20.02
N GLU A 953 -1.46 -32.09 -20.59
CA GLU A 953 -0.15 -32.56 -21.08
C GLU A 953 0.47 -31.64 -22.14
N GLN A 954 -0.35 -31.02 -22.99
CA GLN A 954 0.13 -30.15 -24.05
C GLN A 954 0.46 -28.74 -23.57
N ILE A 955 -0.28 -28.20 -22.60
CA ILE A 955 -0.17 -26.79 -22.18
C ILE A 955 0.55 -26.59 -20.85
N ALA A 956 0.43 -27.52 -19.89
CA ALA A 956 0.99 -27.32 -18.55
C ALA A 956 2.50 -27.54 -18.53
N LEU A 957 3.21 -26.72 -17.75
CA LEU A 957 4.63 -26.93 -17.48
C LEU A 957 4.83 -28.27 -16.78
N LYS A 958 3.97 -28.59 -15.80
CA LYS A 958 3.91 -29.90 -15.14
C LYS A 958 2.47 -30.37 -14.99
N VAL A 959 2.12 -31.46 -15.67
CA VAL A 959 0.76 -32.03 -15.66
C VAL A 959 0.39 -32.55 -14.27
N ASN A 960 1.33 -33.25 -13.65
CA ASN A 960 1.15 -33.96 -12.40
C ASN A 960 1.26 -32.98 -11.22
N SER A 961 0.10 -32.59 -10.69
CA SER A 961 -0.06 -31.94 -9.39
C SER A 961 -0.68 -32.95 -8.41
N VAL A 962 -0.64 -32.67 -7.10
CA VAL A 962 -1.31 -33.52 -6.10
C VAL A 962 -2.82 -33.64 -6.38
N SER A 963 -3.47 -32.55 -6.80
CA SER A 963 -4.90 -32.58 -7.16
C SER A 963 -5.17 -33.41 -8.42
N THR A 964 -4.33 -33.31 -9.45
CA THR A 964 -4.48 -34.11 -10.68
C THR A 964 -4.09 -35.56 -10.47
N PHE A 965 -3.20 -35.89 -9.53
CA PHE A 965 -2.81 -37.27 -9.25
C PHE A 965 -3.96 -38.10 -8.68
N VAL A 966 -4.71 -37.57 -7.71
CA VAL A 966 -5.92 -38.23 -7.16
C VAL A 966 -6.95 -38.50 -8.25
N HIS A 967 -7.09 -37.55 -9.18
CA HIS A 967 -7.96 -37.67 -10.35
C HIS A 967 -7.49 -38.73 -11.35
N LEU A 968 -6.17 -38.85 -11.59
CA LEU A 968 -5.61 -39.84 -12.51
C LEU A 968 -5.84 -41.28 -12.06
N ASP A 969 -5.74 -41.58 -10.76
CA ASP A 969 -5.99 -42.94 -10.23
C ASP A 969 -7.42 -43.38 -10.52
N PHE A 970 -8.38 -42.54 -10.15
CA PHE A 970 -9.79 -42.77 -10.44
C PHE A 970 -10.04 -42.96 -11.95
N LEU A 971 -9.45 -42.12 -12.80
CA LEU A 971 -9.64 -42.23 -14.25
C LEU A 971 -9.00 -43.50 -14.84
N ILE A 972 -7.80 -43.88 -14.39
CA ILE A 972 -7.13 -45.11 -14.85
C ILE A 972 -7.98 -46.32 -14.53
N ASP A 973 -8.49 -46.43 -13.31
CA ASP A 973 -9.34 -47.54 -12.87
C ASP A 973 -10.64 -47.60 -13.69
N LYS A 974 -11.32 -46.45 -13.84
CA LYS A 974 -12.57 -46.40 -14.62
C LYS A 974 -12.37 -46.62 -16.12
N MET A 975 -11.23 -46.24 -16.69
CA MET A 975 -10.88 -46.56 -18.09
C MET A 975 -10.67 -48.07 -18.28
N LYS A 976 -10.00 -48.73 -17.34
CA LYS A 976 -9.83 -50.20 -17.37
C LYS A 976 -11.18 -50.92 -17.26
N GLU A 977 -12.05 -50.50 -16.34
CA GLU A 977 -13.42 -51.02 -16.22
C GLU A 977 -14.23 -50.86 -17.52
N ASN A 978 -14.00 -49.77 -18.27
CA ASN A 978 -14.70 -49.51 -19.53
C ASN A 978 -14.06 -50.23 -20.75
N GLY A 979 -13.01 -51.03 -20.56
CA GLY A 979 -12.30 -51.74 -21.63
C GLY A 979 -11.30 -50.87 -22.44
N GLU A 980 -11.09 -49.61 -22.04
CA GLU A 980 -10.25 -48.62 -22.74
C GLU A 980 -8.77 -48.73 -22.32
N THR A 981 -8.20 -49.93 -22.51
CA THR A 981 -6.85 -50.29 -22.05
C THR A 981 -5.74 -49.40 -22.60
N ARG A 982 -5.81 -48.97 -23.87
CA ARG A 982 -4.81 -48.07 -24.47
C ARG A 982 -4.82 -46.67 -23.82
N LYS A 983 -6.00 -46.13 -23.53
CA LYS A 983 -6.14 -44.83 -22.86
C LYS A 983 -5.69 -44.91 -21.41
N ALA A 984 -6.03 -46.01 -20.72
CA ALA A 984 -5.52 -46.29 -19.37
C ALA A 984 -3.98 -46.36 -19.35
N GLN A 985 -3.35 -47.07 -20.29
CA GLN A 985 -1.89 -47.11 -20.43
C GLN A 985 -1.27 -45.73 -20.68
N ARG A 986 -1.92 -44.90 -21.50
CA ARG A 986 -1.47 -43.51 -21.71
C ARG A 986 -1.56 -42.66 -20.45
N LEU A 987 -2.65 -42.79 -19.68
CA LEU A 987 -2.79 -42.12 -18.39
C LEU A 987 -1.74 -42.63 -17.38
N GLU A 988 -1.43 -43.92 -17.37
CA GLU A 988 -0.34 -44.51 -16.58
C GLU A 988 1.03 -43.97 -17.00
N GLU A 989 1.26 -43.75 -18.30
CA GLU A 989 2.49 -43.14 -18.80
C GLU A 989 2.61 -41.68 -18.34
N ILE A 990 1.54 -40.90 -18.46
CA ILE A 990 1.47 -39.51 -17.96
C ILE A 990 1.73 -39.48 -16.46
N LYS A 991 1.13 -40.42 -15.71
CA LYS A 991 1.35 -40.58 -14.27
C LYS A 991 2.80 -40.96 -13.94
N ARG A 992 3.42 -41.87 -14.71
CA ARG A 992 4.82 -42.33 -14.54
C ARG A 992 5.85 -41.27 -14.93
N LYS A 993 5.51 -40.35 -15.85
CA LYS A 993 6.29 -39.13 -16.09
C LYS A 993 6.28 -38.19 -14.86
N GLY A 994 5.39 -38.43 -13.88
CA GLY A 994 5.40 -37.80 -12.57
C GLY A 994 6.45 -38.39 -11.64
N ASP A 995 7.07 -37.52 -10.85
CA ASP A 995 8.19 -37.88 -9.98
C ASP A 995 7.80 -38.77 -8.79
N GLU A 996 8.68 -39.71 -8.43
CA GLU A 996 8.54 -40.62 -7.27
C GLU A 996 8.29 -39.90 -5.93
N GLY A 997 8.76 -38.65 -5.78
CA GLY A 997 8.56 -37.83 -4.58
C GLY A 997 7.09 -37.50 -4.28
N ILE A 998 6.25 -37.34 -5.31
CA ILE A 998 4.80 -37.15 -5.14
C ILE A 998 4.16 -38.43 -4.58
N MET A 999 4.66 -39.60 -5.00
CA MET A 999 4.15 -40.91 -4.57
C MET A 999 4.49 -41.21 -3.11
N SER A 1000 5.68 -40.82 -2.63
CA SER A 1000 6.08 -40.92 -1.22
C SER A 1000 5.21 -40.06 -0.30
N ILE A 1001 4.87 -38.84 -0.73
CA ILE A 1001 4.01 -37.92 0.04
C ILE A 1001 2.55 -38.41 0.05
N LEU A 1002 2.02 -38.91 -1.06
CA LEU A 1002 0.69 -39.53 -1.11
C LEU A 1002 0.60 -40.76 -0.19
N LYS A 1003 1.66 -41.58 -0.10
CA LYS A 1003 1.74 -42.68 0.86
C LYS A 1003 1.75 -42.19 2.31
N TYR A 1004 2.48 -41.13 2.62
CA TYR A 1004 2.45 -40.48 3.94
C TYR A 1004 1.07 -39.90 4.29
N MET A 1005 0.39 -39.27 3.32
CA MET A 1005 -0.97 -38.74 3.45
C MET A 1005 -2.01 -39.85 3.70
N TRP A 1006 -2.01 -40.91 2.89
CA TRP A 1006 -2.91 -42.05 3.09
C TRP A 1006 -2.64 -42.79 4.41
N GLY A 1007 -1.40 -42.79 4.90
CA GLY A 1007 -1.04 -43.30 6.22
C GLY A 1007 -1.68 -42.51 7.37
N LYS A 1008 -1.80 -41.18 7.25
CA LYS A 1008 -2.50 -40.33 8.23
C LYS A 1008 -4.02 -40.38 8.10
N MET A 1009 -4.56 -40.56 6.89
CA MET A 1009 -6.01 -40.68 6.67
C MET A 1009 -6.59 -42.02 7.15
N LYS A 1010 -5.77 -43.08 7.30
CA LYS A 1010 -6.21 -44.35 7.91
C LYS A 1010 -6.31 -44.29 9.44
N ILE A 1011 -5.87 -43.21 10.07
CA ILE A 1011 -6.02 -42.95 11.52
C ILE A 1011 -7.07 -41.85 11.68
N LYS A 1012 -8.32 -42.14 11.28
CA LYS A 1012 -9.53 -41.45 11.76
C LYS A 1012 -10.75 -42.28 11.43
#